data_AF-A0A936ELB8-F1
#
_entry.id   AF-A0A936ELB8-F1
#
_cell.length_a   1.000
_cell.length_b   1.000
_cell.length_c   1.000
_cell.angle_alpha   90.00
_cell.angle_beta   90.00
_cell.angle_gamma   90.00
#
_symmetry.space_group_name_H-M   'P 1'
#
loop_
_entity.id
_entity.type
_entity.pdbx_description
1 polymer ?
#
loop_
_entity_poly.entity_id
_entity_poly.type
_entity_poly.pdbx_seq_one_letter_code
_entity_poly.pdbx_strand_id
1 'polypeptide(L)'
;MKKIFLPLLLLASFGASAQIKKPLDHAVYDGWKSVGERMISNDGQYAVYAVNPQEGDGELVIQHTITLEKKIVARGYGAVITEDSRYVVFKIKPIYQETRQAKIKKKKPDDMVKDSIGIIELGKDAVVKFARIKGFKTPEKGFGYLAYQKEKTLPDTTKKAKKAPVVDSAKANIDMLVKLADSVIRKSVESINAENLTKEEMIGAANKAVKEIMKKAKDETVPEETAMNDAEGDDAPGGAGAAEGTDLTVRRLGDGKEKTFKLVSDYAFDKKGTRLVLKTTKAGKDTNSIAFVLLYDLQSDKTDTLMRNLNDGKNFSFDEEGTQLAFVAERDSSTKALQKFYKLWYYTNGQDSAKLIAEKNTVGMQIGFTISENAAVRFSKDGKKLFFGTTRITPAKDTTLVDFELARLDVWHYNDDYLQPMQLKNLANELRRSYLAVIKPGADKIVQLGNEDIENITMVDEGNADWVLGTSNKGNRISMQWEGRTRSTAWAISTTDGSRRLVKANAVNSFTASPAGKYVYWYEPDTKNYFTWNTATGVIKNISDKIKEPLYDVENDVPDYPSPAGITGWTENDQYFLINDVYDVWQTDPDGAGQPRNLTNGFGKKNKTEFNYVNLDREKRFIKADDNILLRSQDKTSKFGGFYTKKVNEVGDPALLAAGPYSFSNPVKANNAEQYILQRSNISKSELFTTADIKSLTQLTDLADQQKNYTWLTAELVKWKMFDGKMSEGLLFKPEDFDPKKKYPVIFYFYERNADGLYAYRGPAPSASTVNIAYFVSNGYLVFDPNIYYKDGEPGNSAYNSVVSAAKYLSKMPWVDSTRMALQGQSWGGYQIAYLVTKTNIFKAAWAGAPVSNMTSAYGGIRWGTGLNRQFQYEKSQSRIGATLWQRPDLYLKNSPLFAADKVTTPLVMMHNDADGAVPWYQGIEFLLPCAA
;
A
#
# COMPACT_ATOMS: atom_id res chain seq x y z
N MET A 1 -68.69 -66.49 4.66
CA MET A 1 -68.13 -66.03 3.37
C MET A 1 -67.99 -64.51 3.39
N LYS A 2 -66.74 -64.00 3.36
CA LYS A 2 -66.23 -62.76 2.75
C LYS A 2 -64.89 -62.45 3.43
N LYS A 3 -63.79 -62.69 2.70
CA LYS A 3 -62.41 -62.42 3.13
C LYS A 3 -62.15 -60.91 2.98
N ILE A 4 -61.64 -60.28 4.03
CA ILE A 4 -61.16 -58.89 4.03
C ILE A 4 -59.62 -58.95 4.02
N PHE A 5 -59.01 -58.37 2.99
CA PHE A 5 -57.56 -58.15 2.88
C PHE A 5 -57.25 -56.76 3.47
N LEU A 6 -56.30 -56.70 4.41
CA LEU A 6 -55.77 -55.46 4.98
C LEU A 6 -54.29 -55.33 4.56
N PRO A 7 -53.85 -54.23 3.92
CA PRO A 7 -52.43 -54.05 3.59
C PRO A 7 -51.69 -53.38 4.75
N LEU A 8 -50.48 -53.87 5.02
CA LEU A 8 -49.52 -53.34 5.99
C LEU A 8 -48.87 -52.05 5.44
N LEU A 9 -49.01 -50.94 6.14
CA LEU A 9 -48.29 -49.68 5.86
C LEU A 9 -46.97 -49.67 6.64
N LEU A 10 -45.85 -49.69 5.93
CA LEU A 10 -44.50 -49.43 6.45
C LEU A 10 -44.24 -47.92 6.43
N LEU A 11 -44.26 -47.29 7.61
CA LEU A 11 -43.82 -45.90 7.83
C LEU A 11 -42.30 -45.89 8.02
N ALA A 12 -41.55 -45.50 6.97
CA ALA A 12 -40.15 -45.15 7.09
C ALA A 12 -40.02 -43.69 7.56
N SER A 13 -39.80 -43.51 8.86
CA SER A 13 -39.44 -42.21 9.44
C SER A 13 -37.98 -41.88 9.11
N PHE A 14 -37.77 -40.99 8.14
CA PHE A 14 -36.47 -40.32 7.94
C PHE A 14 -36.25 -39.34 9.10
N GLY A 15 -35.49 -39.76 10.11
CA GLY A 15 -34.93 -38.86 11.10
C GLY A 15 -33.81 -38.04 10.45
N ALA A 16 -34.05 -36.76 10.20
CA ALA A 16 -32.98 -35.81 9.90
C ALA A 16 -32.19 -35.57 11.19
N SER A 17 -31.02 -36.23 11.35
CA SER A 17 -30.06 -35.83 12.36
C SER A 17 -29.51 -34.45 11.99
N ALA A 18 -29.90 -33.42 12.74
CA ALA A 18 -29.24 -32.12 12.68
C ALA A 18 -27.76 -32.32 13.03
N GLN A 19 -26.87 -32.05 12.09
CA GLN A 19 -25.43 -32.12 12.31
C GLN A 19 -25.04 -31.09 13.38
N ILE A 20 -24.47 -31.54 14.49
CA ILE A 20 -23.98 -30.66 15.55
C ILE A 20 -22.79 -29.88 14.98
N LYS A 21 -22.93 -28.55 14.85
CA LYS A 21 -21.84 -27.66 14.45
C LYS A 21 -20.80 -27.56 15.57
N LYS A 22 -19.53 -27.45 15.23
CA LYS A 22 -18.41 -27.35 16.19
C LYS A 22 -17.94 -25.91 16.38
N PRO A 23 -17.34 -25.55 17.52
CA PRO A 23 -16.66 -24.26 17.66
C PRO A 23 -15.48 -24.12 16.68
N LEU A 24 -15.18 -22.89 16.27
CA LEU A 24 -13.96 -22.57 15.53
C LEU A 24 -12.71 -22.81 16.41
N ASP A 25 -11.66 -23.34 15.81
CA ASP A 25 -10.35 -23.51 16.41
C ASP A 25 -9.27 -22.84 15.54
N HIS A 26 -8.03 -22.75 16.04
CA HIS A 26 -6.94 -22.10 15.30
C HIS A 26 -6.51 -22.86 14.04
N ALA A 27 -6.89 -24.13 13.87
CA ALA A 27 -6.50 -24.93 12.71
C ALA A 27 -7.20 -24.47 11.42
N VAL A 28 -8.26 -23.66 11.53
CA VAL A 28 -8.99 -23.12 10.36
C VAL A 28 -8.30 -21.90 9.73
N TYR A 29 -7.41 -21.22 10.46
CA TYR A 29 -6.88 -19.91 10.08
C TYR A 29 -6.15 -19.94 8.74
N ASP A 30 -5.14 -20.80 8.63
CA ASP A 30 -4.32 -20.90 7.42
C ASP A 30 -5.17 -21.24 6.19
N GLY A 31 -6.13 -22.15 6.34
CA GLY A 31 -6.98 -22.63 5.27
C GLY A 31 -8.20 -21.76 4.94
N TRP A 32 -8.47 -20.69 5.70
CA TRP A 32 -9.67 -19.87 5.49
C TRP A 32 -9.59 -19.10 4.18
N LYS A 33 -10.55 -19.34 3.28
CA LYS A 33 -10.53 -18.84 1.91
C LYS A 33 -11.26 -17.51 1.78
N SER A 34 -10.68 -16.61 0.98
CA SER A 34 -11.28 -15.32 0.58
C SER A 34 -11.06 -15.03 -0.91
N VAL A 35 -11.88 -14.15 -1.48
CA VAL A 35 -11.68 -13.65 -2.85
C VAL A 35 -10.50 -12.68 -2.88
N GLY A 36 -9.54 -12.93 -3.77
CA GLY A 36 -8.37 -12.09 -4.01
C GLY A 36 -8.52 -11.16 -5.22
N GLU A 37 -7.52 -11.20 -6.12
CA GLU A 37 -7.58 -10.49 -7.40
C GLU A 37 -8.85 -10.87 -8.17
N ARG A 38 -9.43 -9.89 -8.89
CA ARG A 38 -10.65 -10.08 -9.67
C ARG A 38 -10.70 -9.11 -10.85
N MET A 39 -11.15 -9.59 -11.99
CA MET A 39 -11.33 -8.84 -13.23
C MET A 39 -12.38 -9.49 -14.11
N ILE A 40 -12.84 -8.76 -15.11
CA ILE A 40 -13.81 -9.22 -16.10
C ILE A 40 -13.25 -8.94 -17.50
N SER A 41 -13.52 -9.82 -18.46
CA SER A 41 -13.15 -9.62 -19.85
C SER A 41 -13.81 -8.37 -20.43
N ASN A 42 -13.21 -7.76 -21.45
CA ASN A 42 -13.73 -6.54 -22.06
C ASN A 42 -15.14 -6.76 -22.64
N ASP A 43 -15.44 -7.95 -23.15
CA ASP A 43 -16.76 -8.33 -23.66
C ASP A 43 -17.76 -8.78 -22.56
N GLY A 44 -17.34 -8.84 -21.30
CA GLY A 44 -18.18 -9.25 -20.17
C GLY A 44 -18.47 -10.75 -20.05
N GLN A 45 -17.98 -11.59 -20.96
CA GLN A 45 -18.33 -13.02 -20.96
C GLN A 45 -17.63 -13.83 -19.86
N TYR A 46 -16.45 -13.40 -19.40
CA TYR A 46 -15.65 -14.13 -18.43
C TYR A 46 -15.24 -13.25 -17.24
N ALA A 47 -15.49 -13.77 -16.03
CA ALA A 47 -14.89 -13.28 -14.80
C ALA A 47 -13.65 -14.11 -14.46
N VAL A 48 -12.56 -13.45 -14.08
CA VAL A 48 -11.34 -14.10 -13.59
C VAL A 48 -11.09 -13.62 -12.17
N TYR A 49 -10.99 -14.53 -11.22
CA TYR A 49 -10.77 -14.18 -9.82
C TYR A 49 -9.97 -15.25 -9.08
N ALA A 50 -9.25 -14.84 -8.05
CA ALA A 50 -8.53 -15.76 -7.17
C ALA A 50 -9.35 -16.10 -5.92
N VAL A 51 -9.25 -17.34 -5.46
CA VAL A 51 -9.71 -17.80 -4.15
C VAL A 51 -8.49 -18.25 -3.37
N ASN A 52 -8.12 -17.47 -2.36
CA ASN A 52 -6.86 -17.66 -1.64
C ASN A 52 -7.11 -18.06 -0.19
N PRO A 53 -6.43 -19.11 0.32
CA PRO A 53 -6.27 -19.31 1.76
C PRO A 53 -5.39 -18.19 2.35
N GLN A 54 -5.41 -18.04 3.67
CA GLN A 54 -4.52 -17.11 4.35
C GLN A 54 -3.04 -17.53 4.21
N GLU A 55 -2.77 -18.83 4.42
CA GLU A 55 -1.49 -19.45 4.09
C GLU A 55 -1.71 -20.70 3.24
N GLY A 56 -0.96 -20.83 2.15
CA GLY A 56 -0.99 -22.01 1.30
C GLY A 56 -1.19 -21.70 -0.18
N ASP A 57 -1.67 -22.73 -0.89
CA ASP A 57 -1.86 -22.70 -2.33
C ASP A 57 -3.29 -22.23 -2.67
N GLY A 58 -3.39 -21.06 -3.30
CA GLY A 58 -4.66 -20.51 -3.81
C GLY A 58 -5.09 -21.09 -5.15
N GLU A 59 -6.26 -20.67 -5.63
CA GLU A 59 -6.88 -21.11 -6.87
C GLU A 59 -7.23 -19.90 -7.73
N LEU A 60 -6.84 -19.91 -9.01
CA LEU A 60 -7.35 -18.97 -10.00
C LEU A 60 -8.56 -19.59 -10.68
N VAL A 61 -9.69 -18.87 -10.67
CA VAL A 61 -10.95 -19.30 -11.27
C VAL A 61 -11.22 -18.41 -12.48
N ILE A 62 -11.48 -19.05 -13.62
CA ILE A 62 -11.94 -18.42 -14.86
C ILE A 62 -13.36 -18.93 -15.08
N GLN A 63 -14.35 -18.06 -15.01
CA GLN A 63 -15.75 -18.46 -15.02
C GLN A 63 -16.55 -17.64 -16.03
N HIS A 64 -17.38 -18.30 -16.82
CA HIS A 64 -18.33 -17.64 -17.71
C HIS A 64 -19.43 -16.96 -16.89
N THR A 65 -19.75 -15.70 -17.19
CA THR A 65 -20.65 -14.86 -16.37
C THR A 65 -22.12 -15.26 -16.48
N ILE A 66 -22.53 -15.81 -17.63
CA ILE A 66 -23.92 -16.26 -17.88
C ILE A 66 -24.11 -17.77 -17.65
N THR A 67 -23.35 -18.64 -18.32
CA THR A 67 -23.49 -20.11 -18.19
C THR A 67 -22.96 -20.65 -16.85
N LEU A 68 -22.15 -19.87 -16.13
CA LEU A 68 -21.50 -20.22 -14.87
C LEU A 68 -20.49 -21.37 -14.94
N GLU A 69 -20.18 -21.85 -16.15
CA GLU A 69 -19.10 -22.80 -16.39
C GLU A 69 -17.76 -22.23 -15.92
N LYS A 70 -16.98 -23.02 -15.17
CA LYS A 70 -15.73 -22.55 -14.58
C LYS A 70 -14.57 -23.50 -14.82
N LYS A 71 -13.39 -22.91 -15.03
CA LYS A 71 -12.08 -23.56 -15.02
C LYS A 71 -11.31 -23.10 -13.79
N ILE A 72 -10.75 -24.06 -13.05
CA ILE A 72 -9.93 -23.78 -11.87
C ILE A 72 -8.48 -24.15 -12.17
N VAL A 73 -7.56 -23.24 -11.86
CA VAL A 73 -6.13 -23.43 -12.00
C VAL A 73 -5.45 -23.28 -10.63
N ALA A 74 -4.99 -24.40 -10.09
CA ALA A 74 -4.26 -24.41 -8.82
C ALA A 74 -2.99 -23.55 -8.89
N ARG A 75 -2.77 -22.76 -7.83
CA ARG A 75 -1.63 -21.83 -7.64
C ARG A 75 -1.53 -20.72 -8.69
N GLY A 76 -2.56 -20.55 -9.52
CA GLY A 76 -2.64 -19.46 -10.49
C GLY A 76 -2.75 -18.11 -9.79
N TYR A 77 -2.04 -17.10 -10.28
CA TYR A 77 -2.09 -15.73 -9.76
C TYR A 77 -1.52 -14.72 -10.77
N GLY A 78 -1.78 -13.43 -10.56
CA GLY A 78 -1.28 -12.37 -11.43
C GLY A 78 -1.80 -12.52 -12.84
N ALA A 79 -3.10 -12.81 -12.96
CA ALA A 79 -3.76 -13.02 -14.24
C ALA A 79 -3.92 -11.71 -15.02
N VAL A 80 -3.90 -11.83 -16.35
CA VAL A 80 -4.23 -10.78 -17.31
C VAL A 80 -5.14 -11.39 -18.38
N ILE A 81 -6.26 -10.73 -18.65
CA ILE A 81 -7.10 -11.03 -19.82
C ILE A 81 -6.57 -10.19 -20.98
N THR A 82 -6.34 -10.80 -22.14
CA THR A 82 -5.90 -10.05 -23.33
C THR A 82 -6.99 -9.11 -23.82
N GLU A 83 -6.60 -7.99 -24.45
CA GLU A 83 -7.53 -6.92 -24.84
C GLU A 83 -8.67 -7.41 -25.76
N ASP A 84 -8.42 -8.42 -26.59
CA ASP A 84 -9.41 -9.07 -27.45
C ASP A 84 -10.35 -10.05 -26.72
N SER A 85 -10.24 -10.17 -25.39
CA SER A 85 -11.01 -11.11 -24.55
C SER A 85 -10.88 -12.58 -24.98
N ARG A 86 -9.76 -12.96 -25.62
CA ARG A 86 -9.54 -14.33 -26.10
C ARG A 86 -8.68 -15.20 -25.20
N TYR A 87 -7.75 -14.62 -24.45
CA TYR A 87 -6.80 -15.39 -23.65
C TYR A 87 -6.71 -14.86 -22.21
N VAL A 88 -6.47 -15.78 -21.29
CA VAL A 88 -6.03 -15.47 -19.93
C VAL A 88 -4.60 -15.97 -19.76
N VAL A 89 -3.69 -15.06 -19.41
CA VAL A 89 -2.29 -15.34 -19.12
C VAL A 89 -2.04 -15.10 -17.64
N PHE A 90 -1.40 -16.03 -16.94
CA PHE A 90 -1.21 -15.95 -15.49
C PHE A 90 0.09 -16.65 -15.06
N LYS A 91 0.59 -16.32 -13.87
CA LYS A 91 1.67 -17.06 -13.23
C LYS A 91 1.13 -18.20 -12.39
N ILE A 92 1.95 -19.21 -12.17
CA ILE A 92 1.67 -20.35 -11.29
C ILE A 92 2.79 -20.41 -10.25
N LYS A 93 2.44 -20.22 -8.97
CA LYS A 93 3.42 -20.33 -7.88
C LYS A 93 3.93 -21.77 -7.74
N PRO A 94 5.18 -21.98 -7.31
CA PRO A 94 5.61 -23.26 -6.75
C PRO A 94 4.72 -23.70 -5.60
N ILE A 95 4.72 -24.99 -5.28
CA ILE A 95 3.95 -25.52 -4.15
C ILE A 95 4.42 -24.85 -2.85
N TYR A 96 3.47 -24.34 -2.06
CA TYR A 96 3.76 -23.59 -0.83
C TYR A 96 4.69 -24.35 0.11
N GLN A 97 4.37 -25.62 0.39
CA GLN A 97 5.15 -26.47 1.30
C GLN A 97 6.59 -26.68 0.83
N GLU A 98 6.80 -26.91 -0.48
CA GLU A 98 8.15 -27.08 -1.04
C GLU A 98 8.97 -25.79 -0.92
N THR A 99 8.33 -24.65 -1.19
CA THR A 99 8.95 -23.32 -1.07
C THR A 99 9.33 -23.02 0.37
N ARG A 100 8.43 -23.30 1.31
CA ARG A 100 8.66 -23.13 2.75
C ARG A 100 9.81 -24.02 3.23
N GLN A 101 9.83 -25.30 2.85
CA GLN A 101 10.93 -26.21 3.17
C GLN A 101 12.26 -25.78 2.54
N ALA A 102 12.25 -25.25 1.32
CA ALA A 102 13.44 -24.71 0.68
C ALA A 102 13.99 -23.47 1.41
N LYS A 103 13.10 -22.58 1.88
CA LYS A 103 13.47 -21.42 2.72
C LYS A 103 14.03 -21.86 4.08
N ILE A 104 13.40 -22.83 4.75
CA ILE A 104 13.90 -23.40 6.02
C ILE A 104 15.30 -23.99 5.83
N LYS A 105 15.55 -24.65 4.68
CA LYS A 105 16.86 -25.20 4.30
C LYS A 105 17.85 -24.14 3.78
N LYS A 106 17.50 -22.85 3.82
CA LYS A 106 18.33 -21.71 3.35
C LYS A 106 18.90 -21.93 1.94
N LYS A 107 18.12 -22.49 1.01
CA LYS A 107 18.54 -22.65 -0.39
C LYS A 107 18.86 -21.30 -1.02
N LYS A 108 19.84 -21.27 -1.93
CA LYS A 108 20.18 -20.05 -2.68
C LYS A 108 19.01 -19.62 -3.57
N PRO A 109 18.84 -18.31 -3.86
CA PRO A 109 17.76 -17.82 -4.73
C PRO A 109 17.66 -18.51 -6.10
N ASP A 110 18.80 -18.88 -6.71
CA ASP A 110 18.85 -19.58 -7.99
C ASP A 110 18.40 -21.07 -7.91
N ASP A 111 18.53 -21.67 -6.73
CA ASP A 111 18.16 -23.06 -6.42
C ASP A 111 16.70 -23.20 -5.95
N MET A 112 16.01 -22.07 -5.74
CA MET A 112 14.59 -22.07 -5.42
C MET A 112 13.77 -22.54 -6.62
N VAL A 113 12.69 -23.29 -6.36
CA VAL A 113 11.68 -23.57 -7.39
C VAL A 113 11.10 -22.23 -7.83
N LYS A 114 10.98 -22.05 -9.14
CA LYS A 114 10.58 -20.79 -9.75
C LYS A 114 9.17 -20.89 -10.30
N ASP A 115 8.54 -19.74 -10.47
CA ASP A 115 7.21 -19.64 -11.05
C ASP A 115 7.17 -20.25 -12.45
N SER A 116 5.97 -20.68 -12.83
CA SER A 116 5.63 -21.03 -14.21
C SER A 116 4.64 -20.00 -14.76
N ILE A 117 4.45 -19.97 -16.07
CA ILE A 117 3.37 -19.22 -16.73
C ILE A 117 2.35 -20.21 -17.29
N GLY A 118 1.07 -19.85 -17.22
CA GLY A 118 -0.04 -20.55 -17.85
C GLY A 118 -0.75 -19.64 -18.87
N ILE A 119 -1.20 -20.22 -19.97
CA ILE A 119 -1.98 -19.56 -21.02
C ILE A 119 -3.22 -20.41 -21.29
N ILE A 120 -4.39 -19.79 -21.25
CA ILE A 120 -5.69 -20.41 -21.56
C ILE A 120 -6.36 -19.58 -22.65
N GLU A 121 -6.86 -20.24 -23.69
CA GLU A 121 -7.81 -19.63 -24.63
C GLU A 121 -9.22 -19.79 -24.04
N LEU A 122 -9.95 -18.68 -23.91
CA LEU A 122 -11.27 -18.64 -23.33
C LEU A 122 -12.25 -19.48 -24.18
N GLY A 123 -13.06 -20.30 -23.52
CA GLY A 123 -13.92 -21.30 -24.16
C GLY A 123 -13.25 -22.64 -24.49
N LYS A 124 -11.93 -22.80 -24.22
CA LYS A 124 -11.21 -24.06 -24.39
C LYS A 124 -10.69 -24.59 -23.05
N ASP A 125 -10.51 -25.91 -22.98
CA ASP A 125 -10.06 -26.58 -21.75
C ASP A 125 -8.55 -26.67 -21.58
N ALA A 126 -7.79 -26.48 -22.65
CA ALA A 126 -6.35 -26.67 -22.68
C ALA A 126 -5.61 -25.55 -21.93
N VAL A 127 -4.62 -25.93 -21.11
CA VAL A 127 -3.71 -24.99 -20.43
C VAL A 127 -2.29 -25.22 -20.94
N VAL A 128 -1.74 -24.25 -21.66
CA VAL A 128 -0.33 -24.27 -22.09
C VAL A 128 0.52 -23.72 -20.96
N LYS A 129 1.59 -24.43 -20.57
CA LYS A 129 2.44 -24.07 -19.43
C LYS A 129 3.91 -24.02 -19.82
N PHE A 130 4.63 -23.01 -19.31
CA PHE A 130 6.08 -22.93 -19.40
C PHE A 130 6.69 -22.69 -18.03
N ALA A 131 7.72 -23.46 -17.67
CA ALA A 131 8.34 -23.42 -16.35
C ALA A 131 9.46 -22.37 -16.27
N ARG A 132 9.83 -22.00 -15.03
CA ARG A 132 10.97 -21.14 -14.69
C ARG A 132 10.89 -19.75 -15.35
N ILE A 133 9.82 -19.04 -15.04
CA ILE A 133 9.52 -17.71 -15.57
C ILE A 133 9.80 -16.66 -14.51
N LYS A 134 10.51 -15.60 -14.88
CA LYS A 134 10.77 -14.42 -14.05
C LYS A 134 9.60 -13.45 -14.08
N GLY A 135 8.96 -13.29 -15.23
CA GLY A 135 7.79 -12.43 -15.42
C GLY A 135 7.30 -12.45 -16.87
N PHE A 136 6.17 -11.77 -17.11
CA PHE A 136 5.60 -11.63 -18.45
C PHE A 136 4.96 -10.24 -18.64
N LYS A 137 4.74 -9.85 -19.90
CA LYS A 137 3.96 -8.69 -20.30
C LYS A 137 3.11 -9.01 -21.53
N THR A 138 1.92 -8.42 -21.58
CA THR A 138 1.09 -8.32 -22.79
C THR A 138 1.02 -6.85 -23.21
N PRO A 139 0.70 -6.55 -24.48
CA PRO A 139 0.33 -5.20 -24.88
C PRO A 139 -0.86 -4.66 -24.06
N GLU A 140 -0.92 -3.34 -23.88
CA GLU A 140 -1.95 -2.68 -23.07
C GLU A 140 -3.27 -2.51 -23.83
N LYS A 141 -3.20 -2.07 -25.08
CA LYS A 141 -4.36 -1.89 -26.00
C LYS A 141 -4.27 -2.77 -27.26
N GLY A 142 -3.17 -3.49 -27.41
CA GLY A 142 -2.98 -4.49 -28.46
C GLY A 142 -3.35 -5.89 -28.01
N PHE A 143 -3.33 -6.84 -28.93
CA PHE A 143 -3.58 -8.24 -28.65
C PHE A 143 -2.71 -9.17 -29.51
N GLY A 144 -2.82 -10.48 -29.26
CA GLY A 144 -2.16 -11.51 -30.08
C GLY A 144 -0.69 -11.83 -29.72
N TYR A 145 -0.03 -11.02 -28.88
CA TYR A 145 1.36 -11.24 -28.46
C TYR A 145 1.54 -11.31 -26.95
N LEU A 146 2.49 -12.13 -26.52
CA LEU A 146 2.93 -12.29 -25.14
C LEU A 146 4.46 -12.33 -25.11
N ALA A 147 5.09 -11.53 -24.25
CA ALA A 147 6.52 -11.65 -23.95
C ALA A 147 6.69 -12.21 -22.54
N TYR A 148 7.47 -13.28 -22.38
CA TYR A 148 7.79 -13.86 -21.08
C TYR A 148 9.29 -14.10 -20.93
N GLN A 149 9.83 -13.70 -19.77
CA GLN A 149 11.26 -13.78 -19.47
C GLN A 149 11.54 -15.01 -18.62
N LYS A 150 12.52 -15.81 -19.01
CA LYS A 150 12.94 -17.02 -18.29
C LYS A 150 13.92 -16.68 -17.18
N GLU A 151 13.95 -17.51 -16.16
CA GLU A 151 14.99 -17.51 -15.13
C GLU A 151 16.30 -18.06 -15.70
N LYS A 152 17.42 -17.82 -15.01
CA LYS A 152 18.70 -18.41 -15.40
C LYS A 152 18.60 -19.93 -15.47
N THR A 153 19.20 -20.50 -16.51
CA THR A 153 19.31 -21.95 -16.67
C THR A 153 20.11 -22.55 -15.51
N LEU A 154 19.63 -23.66 -14.96
CA LEU A 154 20.38 -24.36 -13.92
C LEU A 154 21.72 -24.85 -14.47
N PRO A 155 22.81 -24.80 -13.68
CA PRO A 155 24.08 -25.41 -14.06
C PRO A 155 23.87 -26.91 -14.34
N ASP A 156 24.49 -27.43 -15.40
CA ASP A 156 24.45 -28.85 -15.73
C ASP A 156 25.10 -29.68 -14.61
N THR A 157 24.27 -30.45 -13.90
CA THR A 157 24.69 -31.28 -12.76
C THR A 157 25.44 -32.54 -13.18
N THR A 158 25.53 -32.84 -14.49
CA THR A 158 26.30 -34.00 -15.00
C THR A 158 27.80 -33.75 -15.08
N LYS A 159 28.25 -32.49 -15.04
CA LYS A 159 29.66 -32.15 -14.87
C LYS A 159 29.95 -31.99 -13.38
N LYS A 160 30.61 -32.99 -12.77
CA LYS A 160 31.24 -32.87 -11.44
C LYS A 160 32.03 -31.56 -11.37
N ALA A 161 31.47 -30.55 -10.71
CA ALA A 161 32.20 -29.35 -10.36
C ALA A 161 33.35 -29.77 -9.44
N LYS A 162 34.59 -29.48 -9.82
CA LYS A 162 35.72 -29.51 -8.89
C LYS A 162 35.36 -28.57 -7.74
N LYS A 163 35.22 -29.10 -6.52
CA LYS A 163 35.12 -28.29 -5.30
C LYS A 163 36.30 -27.31 -5.30
N ALA A 164 36.03 -26.02 -5.44
CA ALA A 164 36.98 -25.01 -5.02
C ALA A 164 37.23 -25.19 -3.51
N PRO A 165 38.46 -24.95 -3.01
CA PRO A 165 38.74 -25.06 -1.58
C PRO A 165 37.79 -24.13 -0.83
N VAL A 166 37.12 -24.65 0.19
CA VAL A 166 36.40 -23.83 1.16
C VAL A 166 37.46 -22.98 1.86
N VAL A 167 37.56 -21.70 1.48
CA VAL A 167 38.26 -20.72 2.30
C VAL A 167 37.36 -20.50 3.51
N ASP A 168 37.81 -20.99 4.65
CA ASP A 168 37.18 -20.74 5.94
C ASP A 168 37.20 -19.23 6.20
N SER A 169 36.05 -18.59 5.99
CA SER A 169 35.88 -17.14 6.16
C SER A 169 36.17 -16.69 7.58
N ALA A 170 36.01 -17.57 8.59
CA ALA A 170 36.42 -17.28 9.95
C ALA A 170 37.95 -17.22 10.05
N LYS A 171 38.66 -18.16 9.40
CA LYS A 171 40.13 -18.18 9.37
C LYS A 171 40.72 -16.99 8.61
N ALA A 172 40.11 -16.57 7.51
CA ALA A 172 40.53 -15.38 6.75
C ALA A 172 40.32 -14.07 7.54
N ASN A 173 39.20 -13.95 8.26
CA ASN A 173 38.93 -12.79 9.13
C ASN A 173 39.84 -12.77 10.37
N ILE A 174 40.15 -13.93 10.94
CA ILE A 174 41.13 -14.06 12.04
C ILE A 174 42.53 -13.70 11.56
N ASP A 175 42.97 -14.19 10.40
CA ASP A 175 44.29 -13.84 9.83
C ASP A 175 44.39 -12.33 9.51
N MET A 176 43.28 -11.70 9.12
CA MET A 176 43.21 -10.25 8.89
C MET A 176 43.30 -9.47 10.21
N LEU A 177 42.58 -9.89 11.25
CA LEU A 177 42.65 -9.28 12.59
C LEU A 177 44.03 -9.46 13.22
N VAL A 178 44.67 -10.62 13.04
CA VAL A 178 46.04 -10.87 13.50
C VAL A 178 47.02 -9.95 12.77
N LYS A 179 46.91 -9.80 11.45
CA LYS A 179 47.76 -8.85 10.69
C LYS A 179 47.53 -7.40 11.10
N LEU A 180 46.29 -7.03 11.44
CA LEU A 180 45.95 -5.69 11.91
C LEU A 180 46.55 -5.43 13.30
N ALA A 181 46.39 -6.37 14.23
CA ALA A 181 47.00 -6.31 15.56
C ALA A 181 48.53 -6.24 15.48
N ASP A 182 49.14 -7.03 14.61
CA ASP A 182 50.59 -7.07 14.37
C ASP A 182 51.10 -5.76 13.70
N SER A 183 50.25 -5.07 12.93
CA SER A 183 50.54 -3.73 12.39
C SER A 183 50.40 -2.63 13.45
N VAL A 184 49.40 -2.73 14.33
CA VAL A 184 49.19 -1.78 15.43
C VAL A 184 50.31 -1.91 16.45
N ILE A 185 50.68 -3.13 16.86
CA ILE A 185 51.79 -3.39 17.78
C ILE A 185 53.12 -2.85 17.20
N ARG A 186 53.40 -3.07 15.90
CA ARG A 186 54.61 -2.51 15.26
C ARG A 186 54.63 -0.98 15.30
N LYS A 187 53.52 -0.32 14.97
CA LYS A 187 53.41 1.14 15.05
C LYS A 187 53.49 1.67 16.48
N SER A 188 52.94 0.94 17.46
CA SER A 188 53.04 1.29 18.88
C SER A 188 54.47 1.15 19.41
N VAL A 189 55.20 0.12 18.99
CA VAL A 189 56.62 -0.08 19.35
C VAL A 189 57.54 0.95 18.70
N GLU A 190 57.25 1.37 17.46
CA GLU A 190 57.97 2.48 16.81
C GLU A 190 57.71 3.85 17.47
N SER A 191 56.60 4.00 18.20
CA SER A 191 56.20 5.25 18.86
C SER A 191 56.70 5.44 20.30
N ILE A 192 57.41 4.46 20.86
CA ILE A 192 57.89 4.50 22.26
C ILE A 192 59.43 4.58 22.28
N ASN A 193 59.96 5.76 22.58
CA ASN A 193 61.34 5.91 23.09
C ASN A 193 61.33 5.56 24.58
N ALA A 194 61.54 4.30 24.93
CA ALA A 194 61.76 3.88 26.32
C ALA A 194 63.13 3.20 26.43
N GLU A 195 64.08 3.88 27.07
CA GLU A 195 65.47 3.47 27.26
C GLU A 195 65.68 2.25 28.19
N ASN A 196 64.65 1.47 28.56
CA ASN A 196 64.82 0.41 29.58
C ASN A 196 64.03 -0.89 29.36
N LEU A 197 63.72 -1.28 28.12
CA LEU A 197 63.18 -2.63 27.83
C LEU A 197 63.87 -3.24 26.61
N THR A 198 64.34 -4.49 26.74
CA THR A 198 64.97 -5.19 25.62
C THR A 198 63.92 -5.64 24.60
N LYS A 199 64.32 -5.71 23.32
CA LYS A 199 63.43 -6.12 22.21
C LYS A 199 62.80 -7.50 22.44
N GLU A 200 63.50 -8.38 23.15
CA GLU A 200 63.04 -9.74 23.49
C GLU A 200 61.96 -9.73 24.58
N GLU A 201 62.04 -8.83 25.57
CA GLU A 201 61.02 -8.67 26.60
C GLU A 201 59.70 -8.11 26.03
N MET A 202 59.81 -7.17 25.08
CA MET A 202 58.62 -6.62 24.38
C MET A 202 57.93 -7.66 23.49
N ILE A 203 58.72 -8.48 22.76
CA ILE A 203 58.17 -9.58 21.94
C ILE A 203 57.54 -10.65 22.85
N GLY A 204 58.12 -10.92 24.01
CA GLY A 204 57.55 -11.82 25.03
C GLY A 204 56.21 -11.33 25.57
N ALA A 205 56.10 -10.05 25.91
CA ALA A 205 54.87 -9.43 26.40
C ALA A 205 53.78 -9.40 25.32
N ALA A 206 54.12 -9.04 24.08
CA ALA A 206 53.21 -9.03 22.94
C ALA A 206 52.66 -10.43 22.62
N ASN A 207 53.53 -11.46 22.60
CA ASN A 207 53.10 -12.83 22.37
C ASN A 207 52.21 -13.37 23.51
N LYS A 208 52.44 -12.93 24.76
CA LYS A 208 51.59 -13.29 25.90
C LYS A 208 50.21 -12.64 25.82
N ALA A 209 50.14 -11.36 25.41
CA ALA A 209 48.88 -10.65 25.18
C ALA A 209 48.07 -11.27 24.03
N VAL A 210 48.72 -11.62 22.91
CA VAL A 210 48.07 -12.32 21.78
C VAL A 210 47.53 -13.69 22.20
N LYS A 211 48.27 -14.42 23.05
CA LYS A 211 47.80 -15.72 23.58
C LYS A 211 46.59 -15.59 24.52
N GLU A 212 46.52 -14.54 25.34
CA GLU A 212 45.35 -14.28 26.19
C GLU A 212 44.13 -13.83 25.38
N ILE A 213 44.31 -12.98 24.36
CA ILE A 213 43.23 -12.58 23.44
C ILE A 213 42.68 -13.79 22.69
N MET A 214 43.56 -14.66 22.19
CA MET A 214 43.17 -15.93 21.54
C MET A 214 42.46 -16.91 22.49
N LYS A 215 42.76 -16.86 23.79
CA LYS A 215 42.12 -17.71 24.80
C LYS A 215 40.72 -17.17 25.16
N LYS A 216 40.57 -15.86 25.38
CA LYS A 216 39.26 -15.22 25.61
C LYS A 216 38.32 -15.36 24.41
N ALA A 217 38.83 -15.23 23.18
CA ALA A 217 38.04 -15.42 21.95
C ALA A 217 37.55 -16.87 21.74
N LYS A 218 38.10 -17.86 22.45
CA LYS A 218 37.65 -19.26 22.42
C LYS A 218 36.67 -19.62 23.52
N ASP A 219 36.72 -18.94 24.67
CA ASP A 219 35.91 -19.25 25.85
C ASP A 219 34.64 -18.38 25.97
N GLU A 220 34.52 -17.27 25.23
CA GLU A 220 33.29 -16.48 25.16
C GLU A 220 32.42 -16.93 23.96
N THR A 221 31.45 -17.82 24.21
CA THR A 221 30.21 -17.82 23.44
C THR A 221 29.50 -16.49 23.71
N VAL A 222 29.73 -15.52 22.84
CA VAL A 222 29.08 -14.21 22.86
C VAL A 222 27.55 -14.41 22.79
N PRO A 223 26.77 -13.91 23.77
CA PRO A 223 25.31 -13.81 23.66
C PRO A 223 24.94 -12.90 22.50
N GLU A 224 23.88 -13.27 21.76
CA GLU A 224 23.28 -12.46 20.69
C GLU A 224 22.89 -11.06 21.20
N GLU A 225 23.75 -10.07 20.99
CA GLU A 225 23.34 -8.66 20.94
C GLU A 225 23.04 -8.28 19.47
N THR A 226 21.75 -8.38 19.16
CA THR A 226 20.96 -7.45 18.34
C THR A 226 21.71 -6.61 17.29
N ALA A 227 22.23 -7.27 16.26
CA ALA A 227 22.12 -6.72 14.92
C ALA A 227 20.74 -7.15 14.38
N MET A 228 19.85 -6.18 14.21
CA MET A 228 18.61 -6.38 13.45
C MET A 228 18.98 -7.02 12.12
N ASN A 229 18.69 -8.31 11.99
CA ASN A 229 18.66 -8.99 10.71
C ASN A 229 17.23 -8.84 10.21
N ASP A 230 17.04 -7.76 9.47
CA ASP A 230 15.90 -7.51 8.60
C ASP A 230 15.83 -8.69 7.63
N ALA A 231 15.02 -9.67 7.98
CA ALA A 231 14.66 -10.77 7.10
C ALA A 231 13.65 -10.28 6.04
N GLU A 232 13.92 -9.16 5.39
CA GLU A 232 13.27 -8.73 4.14
C GLU A 232 14.25 -7.86 3.33
N GLY A 233 14.97 -8.50 2.39
CA GLY A 233 15.26 -7.91 1.08
C GLY A 233 15.87 -6.50 1.00
N ASP A 234 16.81 -6.15 1.88
CA ASP A 234 17.61 -4.93 1.72
C ASP A 234 18.79 -5.20 0.76
N ASP A 235 18.49 -5.15 -0.54
CA ASP A 235 19.52 -4.90 -1.56
C ASP A 235 20.00 -3.45 -1.40
N ALA A 236 20.99 -3.25 -0.53
CA ALA A 236 21.73 -2.00 -0.47
C ALA A 236 22.27 -1.65 -1.88
N PRO A 237 22.19 -0.38 -2.34
CA PRO A 237 22.72 0.02 -3.64
C PRO A 237 24.25 0.19 -3.55
N GLY A 238 24.95 -0.92 -3.35
CA GLY A 238 26.40 -1.02 -3.34
C GLY A 238 26.87 -1.97 -4.43
N GLY A 239 27.08 -1.46 -5.64
CA GLY A 239 27.95 -2.09 -6.64
C GLY A 239 27.67 -3.53 -7.04
N ALA A 240 26.41 -3.95 -7.20
CA ALA A 240 26.13 -5.15 -7.98
C ALA A 240 26.43 -4.86 -9.46
N GLY A 241 27.49 -5.45 -10.01
CA GLY A 241 27.70 -5.46 -11.46
C GLY A 241 26.42 -5.94 -12.14
N ALA A 242 25.98 -5.24 -13.20
CA ALA A 242 24.70 -5.51 -13.87
C ALA A 242 24.54 -7.02 -14.10
N ALA A 243 23.53 -7.61 -13.46
CA ALA A 243 23.29 -9.04 -13.56
C ALA A 243 23.08 -9.41 -15.03
N GLU A 244 23.80 -10.42 -15.50
CA GLU A 244 23.66 -10.95 -16.86
C GLU A 244 22.18 -11.26 -17.16
N GLY A 245 21.69 -10.74 -18.28
CA GLY A 245 20.32 -10.90 -18.73
C GLY A 245 19.98 -12.36 -19.05
N THR A 246 18.70 -12.65 -19.22
CA THR A 246 18.17 -13.99 -19.46
C THR A 246 17.36 -14.05 -20.74
N ASP A 247 16.92 -15.25 -21.12
CA ASP A 247 16.13 -15.44 -22.33
C ASP A 247 14.76 -14.75 -22.21
N LEU A 248 14.41 -13.93 -23.21
CA LEU A 248 13.05 -13.44 -23.41
C LEU A 248 12.43 -14.17 -24.60
N THR A 249 11.29 -14.82 -24.40
CA THR A 249 10.53 -15.43 -25.49
C THR A 249 9.30 -14.57 -25.79
N VAL A 250 9.14 -14.19 -27.07
CA VAL A 250 7.96 -13.54 -27.60
C VAL A 250 7.14 -14.60 -28.34
N ARG A 251 5.89 -14.78 -27.93
CA ARG A 251 4.96 -15.77 -28.45
C ARG A 251 3.76 -15.10 -29.10
N ARG A 252 3.41 -15.51 -30.32
CA ARG A 252 2.14 -15.18 -30.95
C ARG A 252 1.07 -16.15 -30.44
N LEU A 253 0.02 -15.63 -29.82
CA LEU A 253 -0.99 -16.42 -29.12
C LEU A 253 -1.87 -17.24 -30.07
N GLY A 254 -2.14 -16.72 -31.27
CA GLY A 254 -3.05 -17.35 -32.24
C GLY A 254 -2.57 -18.68 -32.81
N ASP A 255 -1.26 -18.84 -33.06
CA ASP A 255 -0.67 -20.04 -33.66
C ASP A 255 0.49 -20.63 -32.84
N GLY A 256 0.91 -19.95 -31.78
CA GLY A 256 1.98 -20.41 -30.91
C GLY A 256 3.40 -20.22 -31.46
N LYS A 257 3.59 -19.46 -32.55
CA LYS A 257 4.93 -19.15 -33.08
C LYS A 257 5.75 -18.38 -32.03
N GLU A 258 6.98 -18.81 -31.80
CA GLU A 258 7.88 -18.20 -30.80
C GLU A 258 9.18 -17.67 -31.42
N LYS A 259 9.68 -16.57 -30.85
CA LYS A 259 11.01 -16.03 -31.10
C LYS A 259 11.68 -15.74 -29.77
N THR A 260 12.93 -16.16 -29.61
CA THR A 260 13.68 -15.99 -28.36
C THR A 260 14.88 -15.08 -28.54
N PHE A 261 15.00 -14.10 -27.67
CA PHE A 261 16.13 -13.18 -27.56
C PHE A 261 16.97 -13.53 -26.34
N LYS A 262 18.29 -13.57 -26.50
CA LYS A 262 19.25 -13.93 -25.44
C LYS A 262 19.69 -12.70 -24.66
N LEU A 263 20.11 -12.92 -23.41
CA LEU A 263 20.73 -11.90 -22.55
C LEU A 263 19.87 -10.65 -22.34
N VAL A 264 18.54 -10.78 -22.39
CA VAL A 264 17.62 -9.66 -22.19
C VAL A 264 17.52 -9.37 -20.69
N SER A 265 17.68 -8.10 -20.34
CA SER A 265 17.56 -7.60 -18.97
C SER A 265 16.34 -6.72 -18.75
N ASP A 266 15.83 -6.07 -19.81
CA ASP A 266 14.63 -5.23 -19.77
C ASP A 266 13.91 -5.24 -21.13
N TYR A 267 12.60 -5.00 -21.12
CA TYR A 267 11.76 -4.98 -22.32
C TYR A 267 10.42 -4.26 -22.09
N ALA A 268 9.87 -3.65 -23.15
CA ALA A 268 8.56 -2.99 -23.11
C ALA A 268 7.84 -3.04 -24.47
N PHE A 269 6.53 -3.27 -24.45
CA PHE A 269 5.68 -3.11 -25.64
C PHE A 269 5.33 -1.63 -25.84
N ASP A 270 5.10 -1.24 -27.09
CA ASP A 270 4.25 -0.08 -27.35
C ASP A 270 2.81 -0.40 -26.95
N LYS A 271 2.00 0.65 -26.73
CA LYS A 271 0.64 0.49 -26.21
C LYS A 271 -0.23 -0.41 -27.11
N LYS A 272 -0.08 -0.27 -28.43
CA LYS A 272 -0.84 -1.00 -29.46
C LYS A 272 -0.30 -2.41 -29.74
N GLY A 273 0.83 -2.80 -29.15
CA GLY A 273 1.41 -4.14 -29.33
C GLY A 273 1.89 -4.40 -30.76
N THR A 274 2.39 -3.36 -31.44
CA THR A 274 3.01 -3.46 -32.76
C THR A 274 4.52 -3.66 -32.67
N ARG A 275 5.14 -3.24 -31.56
CA ARG A 275 6.58 -3.18 -31.36
C ARG A 275 6.98 -3.57 -29.94
N LEU A 276 8.19 -4.09 -29.81
CA LEU A 276 8.80 -4.45 -28.53
C LEU A 276 10.23 -3.91 -28.51
N VAL A 277 10.55 -3.06 -27.54
CA VAL A 277 11.94 -2.69 -27.26
C VAL A 277 12.55 -3.68 -26.28
N LEU A 278 13.82 -4.05 -26.51
CA LEU A 278 14.57 -4.97 -25.66
C LEU A 278 15.95 -4.39 -25.33
N LYS A 279 16.37 -4.51 -24.08
CA LYS A 279 17.74 -4.24 -23.64
C LYS A 279 18.48 -5.55 -23.39
N THR A 280 19.59 -5.77 -24.07
CA THR A 280 20.49 -6.90 -23.78
C THR A 280 21.66 -6.51 -22.88
N THR A 281 22.32 -7.48 -22.26
CA THR A 281 23.56 -7.29 -21.48
C THR A 281 24.75 -7.92 -22.20
N LYS A 282 25.96 -7.57 -21.74
CA LYS A 282 27.17 -8.35 -22.08
C LYS A 282 27.09 -9.73 -21.43
N ALA A 283 27.62 -10.75 -22.09
CA ALA A 283 27.80 -12.06 -21.52
C ALA A 283 28.96 -12.03 -20.52
N GLY A 284 28.76 -12.54 -19.31
CA GLY A 284 29.70 -12.33 -18.20
C GLY A 284 31.08 -12.97 -18.41
N LYS A 285 31.18 -13.98 -19.28
CA LYS A 285 32.40 -14.75 -19.55
C LYS A 285 33.03 -14.47 -20.93
N ASP A 286 32.41 -13.61 -21.73
CA ASP A 286 32.87 -13.29 -23.08
C ASP A 286 33.24 -11.80 -23.16
N THR A 287 34.54 -11.52 -23.25
CA THR A 287 35.07 -10.16 -23.32
C THR A 287 34.73 -9.43 -24.62
N ASN A 288 34.33 -10.16 -25.67
CA ASN A 288 33.90 -9.58 -26.94
C ASN A 288 32.38 -9.33 -26.99
N SER A 289 31.65 -9.77 -25.96
CA SER A 289 30.21 -9.57 -25.89
C SER A 289 29.87 -8.10 -25.63
N ILE A 290 28.96 -7.58 -26.45
CA ILE A 290 28.48 -6.20 -26.36
C ILE A 290 26.97 -6.19 -26.12
N ALA A 291 26.51 -5.18 -25.37
CA ALA A 291 25.09 -4.96 -25.11
C ALA A 291 24.43 -4.15 -26.23
N PHE A 292 23.12 -4.34 -26.40
CA PHE A 292 22.30 -3.70 -27.43
C PHE A 292 20.99 -3.16 -26.85
N VAL A 293 20.45 -2.14 -27.53
CA VAL A 293 19.01 -1.85 -27.52
C VAL A 293 18.45 -2.28 -28.87
N LEU A 294 17.47 -3.16 -28.85
CA LEU A 294 16.84 -3.73 -30.03
C LEU A 294 15.38 -3.26 -30.11
N LEU A 295 14.90 -3.02 -31.32
CA LEU A 295 13.49 -2.80 -31.61
C LEU A 295 12.99 -3.95 -32.47
N TYR A 296 12.02 -4.69 -31.94
CA TYR A 296 11.41 -5.81 -32.64
C TYR A 296 10.02 -5.40 -33.11
N ASP A 297 9.82 -5.40 -34.43
CA ASP A 297 8.53 -5.18 -35.07
C ASP A 297 7.78 -6.51 -35.13
N LEU A 298 6.65 -6.56 -34.40
CA LEU A 298 5.89 -7.79 -34.17
C LEU A 298 5.14 -8.24 -35.43
N GLN A 299 4.82 -7.33 -36.33
CA GLN A 299 4.06 -7.63 -37.55
C GLN A 299 4.97 -8.18 -38.65
N SER A 300 6.11 -7.54 -38.87
CA SER A 300 7.07 -7.92 -39.94
C SER A 300 8.10 -8.97 -39.51
N ASP A 301 8.15 -9.33 -38.23
CA ASP A 301 9.17 -10.23 -37.64
C ASP A 301 10.61 -9.70 -37.83
N LYS A 302 10.76 -8.38 -38.02
CA LYS A 302 12.05 -7.71 -38.21
C LYS A 302 12.60 -7.18 -36.89
N THR A 303 13.91 -7.35 -36.67
CA THR A 303 14.62 -6.79 -35.50
C THR A 303 15.67 -5.79 -35.96
N ASP A 304 15.52 -4.54 -35.52
CA ASP A 304 16.46 -3.46 -35.76
C ASP A 304 17.29 -3.16 -34.52
N THR A 305 18.55 -2.71 -34.71
CA THR A 305 19.44 -2.35 -33.61
C THR A 305 19.46 -0.84 -33.41
N LEU A 306 18.83 -0.36 -32.33
CA LEU A 306 18.75 1.07 -32.03
C LEU A 306 20.03 1.62 -31.37
N MET A 307 20.75 0.79 -30.62
CA MET A 307 21.99 1.17 -29.94
C MET A 307 22.92 -0.03 -29.75
N ARG A 308 24.23 0.23 -29.82
CA ARG A 308 25.32 -0.72 -29.57
C ARG A 308 26.25 -0.19 -28.49
N ASN A 309 26.97 -1.08 -27.80
CA ASN A 309 28.05 -0.74 -26.86
C ASN A 309 27.59 0.19 -25.73
N LEU A 310 26.44 -0.11 -25.11
CA LEU A 310 26.03 0.53 -23.87
C LEU A 310 26.52 -0.24 -22.64
N ASN A 311 26.72 0.49 -21.54
CA ASN A 311 26.97 -0.09 -20.23
C ASN A 311 25.65 -0.33 -19.48
N ASP A 312 24.69 0.60 -19.61
CA ASP A 312 23.33 0.43 -19.10
C ASP A 312 22.32 1.29 -19.90
N GLY A 313 21.04 0.92 -19.82
CA GLY A 313 19.91 1.63 -20.41
C GLY A 313 18.64 1.42 -19.58
N LYS A 314 17.81 2.45 -19.43
CA LYS A 314 16.60 2.40 -18.59
C LYS A 314 15.49 3.29 -19.16
N ASN A 315 14.30 3.17 -18.56
CA ASN A 315 13.16 4.06 -18.79
C ASN A 315 12.72 4.12 -20.26
N PHE A 316 12.58 2.96 -20.89
CA PHE A 316 12.06 2.87 -22.26
C PHE A 316 10.59 3.30 -22.32
N SER A 317 10.27 4.29 -23.15
CA SER A 317 8.91 4.81 -23.33
C SER A 317 8.59 5.00 -24.80
N PHE A 318 7.50 4.40 -25.26
CA PHE A 318 6.89 4.72 -26.54
C PHE A 318 5.93 5.93 -26.40
N ASP A 319 5.64 6.61 -27.51
CA ASP A 319 4.45 7.45 -27.60
C ASP A 319 3.16 6.60 -27.75
N GLU A 320 1.98 7.21 -27.67
CA GLU A 320 0.69 6.50 -27.76
C GLU A 320 0.54 5.71 -29.08
N GLU A 321 1.15 6.22 -30.15
CA GLU A 321 1.10 5.62 -31.49
C GLU A 321 2.18 4.55 -31.73
N GLY A 322 3.17 4.42 -30.85
CA GLY A 322 4.29 3.49 -31.02
C GLY A 322 5.29 3.89 -32.11
N THR A 323 5.22 5.12 -32.61
CA THR A 323 6.09 5.64 -33.70
C THR A 323 7.38 6.25 -33.19
N GLN A 324 7.40 6.67 -31.91
CA GLN A 324 8.53 7.26 -31.24
C GLN A 324 8.93 6.42 -30.04
N LEU A 325 10.22 6.42 -29.71
CA LEU A 325 10.77 5.77 -28.53
C LEU A 325 11.83 6.65 -27.90
N ALA A 326 11.78 6.80 -26.58
CA ALA A 326 12.82 7.49 -25.82
C ALA A 326 13.28 6.65 -24.63
N PHE A 327 14.54 6.80 -24.26
CA PHE A 327 15.15 6.10 -23.13
C PHE A 327 16.42 6.81 -22.67
N VAL A 328 16.92 6.46 -21.49
CA VAL A 328 18.22 6.95 -21.00
C VAL A 328 19.26 5.85 -21.08
N ALA A 329 20.49 6.20 -21.45
CA ALA A 329 21.59 5.23 -21.54
C ALA A 329 22.93 5.83 -21.12
N GLU A 330 23.78 4.97 -20.56
CA GLU A 330 25.16 5.24 -20.14
C GLU A 330 26.11 4.40 -21.02
N ARG A 331 27.14 5.03 -21.58
CA ARG A 331 28.04 4.41 -22.57
C ARG A 331 29.52 4.74 -22.36
N ASP A 332 29.82 5.82 -21.64
CA ASP A 332 31.12 6.48 -21.68
C ASP A 332 31.96 6.17 -20.43
N SER A 333 31.32 5.87 -19.30
CA SER A 333 32.00 5.54 -18.04
C SER A 333 32.60 4.14 -18.05
N SER A 334 33.67 3.94 -17.26
CA SER A 334 34.15 2.58 -17.00
C SER A 334 33.11 1.82 -16.18
N THR A 335 33.05 0.50 -16.32
CA THR A 335 32.07 -0.33 -15.58
C THR A 335 32.22 -0.24 -14.06
N LYS A 336 33.41 0.15 -13.58
CA LYS A 336 33.75 0.36 -12.17
C LYS A 336 33.64 1.82 -11.71
N ALA A 337 33.25 2.75 -12.59
CA ALA A 337 33.11 4.14 -12.21
C ALA A 337 32.04 4.30 -11.13
N LEU A 338 32.40 4.97 -10.04
CA LEU A 338 31.48 5.31 -8.93
C LEU A 338 30.46 6.37 -9.36
N GLN A 339 30.79 7.15 -10.38
CA GLN A 339 29.94 8.17 -10.97
C GLN A 339 29.67 7.82 -12.44
N LYS A 340 28.40 7.85 -12.84
CA LYS A 340 27.92 7.51 -14.18
C LYS A 340 27.10 8.66 -14.74
N PHE A 341 27.25 8.93 -16.03
CA PHE A 341 26.53 10.01 -16.70
C PHE A 341 25.58 9.45 -17.76
N TYR A 342 24.31 9.36 -17.42
CA TYR A 342 23.27 8.98 -18.38
C TYR A 342 23.01 10.13 -19.36
N LYS A 343 22.57 9.75 -20.56
CA LYS A 343 22.14 10.66 -21.62
C LYS A 343 20.76 10.25 -22.13
N LEU A 344 20.00 11.19 -22.65
CA LEU A 344 18.67 10.96 -23.21
C LEU A 344 18.76 10.67 -24.71
N TRP A 345 18.20 9.53 -25.12
CA TRP A 345 18.19 9.04 -26.49
C TRP A 345 16.78 8.96 -27.02
N TYR A 346 16.62 9.25 -28.31
CA TYR A 346 15.35 9.31 -28.98
C TYR A 346 15.43 8.65 -30.35
N TYR A 347 14.37 7.92 -30.70
CA TYR A 347 14.19 7.23 -31.96
C TYR A 347 12.82 7.55 -32.53
N THR A 348 12.76 7.72 -33.85
CA THR A 348 11.50 7.77 -34.62
C THR A 348 11.65 6.98 -35.91
N ASN A 349 10.53 6.62 -36.52
CA ASN A 349 10.49 5.84 -37.75
C ASN A 349 11.38 6.41 -38.86
N GLY A 350 12.07 5.51 -39.57
CA GLY A 350 12.97 5.87 -40.67
C GLY A 350 14.38 6.26 -40.23
N GLN A 351 14.67 6.32 -38.93
CA GLN A 351 16.05 6.43 -38.43
C GLN A 351 16.75 5.07 -38.41
N ASP A 352 18.05 5.05 -38.69
CA ASP A 352 18.88 3.83 -38.61
C ASP A 352 19.21 3.44 -37.16
N SER A 353 19.34 4.42 -36.28
CA SER A 353 19.66 4.24 -34.86
C SER A 353 19.09 5.38 -34.00
N ALA A 354 19.01 5.18 -32.68
CA ALA A 354 18.60 6.24 -31.76
C ALA A 354 19.63 7.39 -31.76
N LYS A 355 19.14 8.63 -31.64
CA LYS A 355 19.93 9.86 -31.59
C LYS A 355 20.01 10.41 -30.18
N LEU A 356 21.17 10.97 -29.82
CA LEU A 356 21.34 11.73 -28.60
C LEU A 356 20.57 13.05 -28.71
N ILE A 357 19.72 13.35 -27.74
CA ILE A 357 18.93 14.60 -27.73
C ILE A 357 19.13 15.46 -26.47
N ALA A 358 19.62 14.87 -25.36
CA ALA A 358 20.03 15.67 -24.20
C ALA A 358 21.13 14.98 -23.37
N GLU A 359 22.06 15.77 -22.85
CA GLU A 359 23.11 15.41 -21.90
C GLU A 359 23.43 16.59 -20.96
N LYS A 360 24.42 16.45 -20.08
CA LYS A 360 24.79 17.45 -19.06
C LYS A 360 25.15 18.84 -19.61
N ASN A 361 25.55 18.93 -20.88
CA ASN A 361 25.96 20.19 -21.53
C ASN A 361 24.87 20.75 -22.48
N THR A 362 23.69 20.13 -22.53
CA THR A 362 22.60 20.59 -23.39
C THR A 362 22.09 21.96 -22.92
N VAL A 363 21.77 22.84 -23.86
CA VAL A 363 21.24 24.18 -23.57
C VAL A 363 19.99 24.07 -22.71
N GLY A 364 19.95 24.80 -21.60
CA GLY A 364 18.88 24.75 -20.60
C GLY A 364 19.10 23.77 -19.44
N MET A 365 20.15 22.94 -19.48
CA MET A 365 20.57 22.14 -18.32
C MET A 365 21.04 23.04 -17.19
N GLN A 366 20.53 22.79 -15.98
CA GLN A 366 20.99 23.51 -14.78
C GLN A 366 22.46 23.15 -14.49
N ILE A 367 23.26 24.15 -14.13
CA ILE A 367 24.68 23.94 -13.78
C ILE A 367 24.77 22.94 -12.61
N GLY A 368 25.65 21.94 -12.76
CA GLY A 368 25.83 20.87 -11.77
C GLY A 368 24.80 19.73 -11.87
N PHE A 369 23.98 19.68 -12.93
CA PHE A 369 23.00 18.61 -13.16
C PHE A 369 23.39 17.71 -14.35
N THR A 370 22.80 16.52 -14.37
CA THR A 370 22.86 15.55 -15.47
C THR A 370 21.50 14.87 -15.65
N ILE A 371 21.32 14.09 -16.72
CA ILE A 371 20.14 13.25 -16.91
C ILE A 371 20.11 12.16 -15.83
N SER A 372 18.94 11.99 -15.21
CA SER A 372 18.71 10.97 -14.19
C SER A 372 18.23 9.66 -14.80
N GLU A 373 18.77 8.55 -14.31
CA GLU A 373 18.30 7.21 -14.58
C GLU A 373 17.14 6.76 -13.68
N ASN A 374 16.86 7.52 -12.61
CA ASN A 374 15.87 7.17 -11.58
C ASN A 374 14.48 7.77 -11.84
N ALA A 375 14.32 8.54 -12.91
CA ALA A 375 13.04 9.12 -13.32
C ALA A 375 12.51 8.50 -14.61
N ALA A 376 11.20 8.24 -14.65
CA ALA A 376 10.55 7.77 -15.86
C ALA A 376 10.66 8.79 -17.00
N VAL A 377 10.91 8.30 -18.21
CA VAL A 377 10.78 9.05 -19.45
C VAL A 377 9.35 8.87 -19.94
N ARG A 378 8.68 9.95 -20.36
CA ARG A 378 7.27 9.90 -20.80
C ARG A 378 7.01 10.91 -21.90
N PHE A 379 6.27 10.52 -22.93
CA PHE A 379 5.71 11.46 -23.90
C PHE A 379 4.44 12.11 -23.35
N SER A 380 4.12 13.33 -23.82
CA SER A 380 2.75 13.84 -23.75
C SER A 380 1.82 12.92 -24.53
N LYS A 381 0.53 12.95 -24.20
CA LYS A 381 -0.48 12.13 -24.89
C LYS A 381 -0.44 12.30 -26.41
N ASP A 382 -0.22 13.54 -26.88
CA ASP A 382 -0.12 13.86 -28.30
C ASP A 382 1.27 13.62 -28.93
N GLY A 383 2.23 13.12 -28.14
CA GLY A 383 3.58 12.79 -28.58
C GLY A 383 4.50 13.98 -28.89
N LYS A 384 4.06 15.23 -28.64
CA LYS A 384 4.81 16.44 -29.01
C LYS A 384 5.80 16.93 -27.95
N LYS A 385 5.70 16.45 -26.72
CA LYS A 385 6.59 16.79 -25.61
C LYS A 385 7.17 15.51 -25.01
N LEU A 386 8.43 15.55 -24.63
CA LEU A 386 9.13 14.47 -23.96
C LEU A 386 9.60 14.92 -22.58
N PHE A 387 9.04 14.32 -21.54
CA PHE A 387 9.36 14.58 -20.15
C PHE A 387 10.36 13.54 -19.63
N PHE A 388 11.34 14.00 -18.84
CA PHE A 388 12.40 13.16 -18.26
C PHE A 388 12.94 13.81 -16.97
N GLY A 389 13.70 13.07 -16.18
CA GLY A 389 14.32 13.60 -14.96
C GLY A 389 15.76 14.07 -15.16
N THR A 390 16.11 15.15 -14.46
CA THR A 390 17.48 15.60 -14.23
C THR A 390 17.83 15.43 -12.75
N THR A 391 19.11 15.27 -12.41
CA THR A 391 19.57 15.14 -11.02
C THR A 391 20.90 15.85 -10.82
N ARG A 392 21.24 16.15 -9.56
CA ARG A 392 22.52 16.77 -9.22
C ARG A 392 23.66 15.78 -9.40
N ILE A 393 24.79 16.30 -9.87
CA ILE A 393 26.04 15.55 -9.95
C ILE A 393 26.59 15.44 -8.52
N THR A 394 26.45 14.25 -7.91
CA THR A 394 27.00 13.97 -6.58
C THR A 394 28.48 13.62 -6.66
N PRO A 395 29.34 14.10 -5.75
CA PRO A 395 30.73 13.67 -5.65
C PRO A 395 30.83 12.14 -5.51
N ALA A 396 31.87 11.54 -6.08
CA ALA A 396 32.15 10.13 -5.85
C ALA A 396 32.45 9.89 -4.36
N LYS A 397 31.94 8.78 -3.80
CA LYS A 397 32.26 8.38 -2.43
C LYS A 397 33.78 8.22 -2.32
N ASP A 398 34.37 8.83 -1.29
CA ASP A 398 35.78 8.59 -0.96
C ASP A 398 35.94 7.17 -0.44
N THR A 399 36.59 6.31 -1.23
CA THR A 399 36.83 4.91 -0.88
C THR A 399 38.12 4.70 -0.08
N THR A 400 38.87 5.76 0.22
CA THR A 400 40.10 5.69 1.02
C THR A 400 39.82 5.67 2.53
N LEU A 401 38.68 6.21 2.94
CA LEU A 401 38.21 6.18 4.33
C LEU A 401 37.55 4.82 4.61
N VAL A 402 38.09 4.09 5.59
CA VAL A 402 37.53 2.81 6.04
C VAL A 402 36.46 3.05 7.10
N ASP A 403 35.39 2.25 7.08
CA ASP A 403 34.18 2.50 7.89
C ASP A 403 34.44 2.60 9.40
N PHE A 404 35.48 1.97 9.95
CA PHE A 404 35.84 2.04 11.37
C PHE A 404 36.63 3.30 11.76
N GLU A 405 37.19 4.02 10.79
CA GLU A 405 37.87 5.32 11.00
C GLU A 405 36.87 6.49 10.94
N LEU A 406 35.63 6.23 10.52
CA LEU A 406 34.55 7.21 10.47
C LEU A 406 33.77 7.19 11.78
N ALA A 407 33.85 8.27 12.55
CA ALA A 407 32.92 8.49 13.65
C ALA A 407 31.48 8.55 13.11
N ARG A 408 30.62 7.64 13.55
CA ARG A 408 29.18 7.67 13.25
C ARG A 408 28.48 8.45 14.35
N LEU A 409 28.05 9.68 14.04
CA LEU A 409 27.33 10.56 14.95
C LEU A 409 26.01 10.97 14.33
N ASP A 410 24.95 10.86 15.11
CA ASP A 410 23.66 11.46 14.80
C ASP A 410 23.57 12.83 15.47
N VAL A 411 23.77 13.90 14.69
CA VAL A 411 23.62 15.28 15.17
C VAL A 411 22.20 15.72 14.88
N TRP A 412 21.47 16.11 15.93
CA TRP A 412 20.10 16.59 15.83
C TRP A 412 20.04 18.09 16.04
N HIS A 413 19.30 18.79 15.19
CA HIS A 413 18.97 20.19 15.42
C HIS A 413 17.45 20.40 15.32
N TYR A 414 16.87 21.12 16.28
CA TYR A 414 15.40 21.26 16.38
C TYR A 414 14.78 22.05 15.20
N ASN A 415 15.59 22.84 14.49
CA ASN A 415 15.21 23.52 13.24
C ASN A 415 15.57 22.73 11.96
N ASP A 416 15.90 21.45 12.05
CA ASP A 416 16.10 20.63 10.86
C ASP A 416 14.79 20.55 10.05
N ASP A 417 14.88 20.76 8.73
CA ASP A 417 13.73 20.71 7.82
C ASP A 417 13.01 19.35 7.91
N TYR A 418 13.79 18.27 7.96
CA TYR A 418 13.34 16.95 8.39
C TYR A 418 14.17 16.51 9.60
N LEU A 419 13.53 15.96 10.64
CA LEU A 419 14.27 15.36 11.76
C LEU A 419 15.21 14.27 11.27
N GLN A 420 16.34 14.08 11.95
CA GLN A 420 17.36 13.09 11.59
C GLN A 420 16.80 11.68 11.27
N PRO A 421 15.82 11.12 12.00
CA PRO A 421 15.29 9.80 11.67
C PRO A 421 14.51 9.80 10.34
N MET A 422 13.85 10.91 10.02
CA MET A 422 13.17 11.08 8.73
C MET A 422 14.18 11.20 7.60
N GLN A 423 15.30 11.91 7.81
CA GLN A 423 16.39 11.98 6.83
C GLN A 423 16.92 10.59 6.51
N LEU A 424 17.16 9.75 7.52
CA LEU A 424 17.58 8.36 7.33
C LEU A 424 16.53 7.53 6.57
N LYS A 425 15.24 7.65 6.93
CA LYS A 425 14.15 6.96 6.22
C LYS A 425 13.98 7.42 4.77
N ASN A 426 14.26 8.68 4.49
CA ASN A 426 14.16 9.26 3.15
C ASN A 426 15.46 9.16 2.34
N LEU A 427 16.59 8.76 2.94
CA LEU A 427 17.91 8.82 2.32
C LEU A 427 17.96 8.12 0.95
N ALA A 428 17.42 6.91 0.85
CA ALA A 428 17.39 6.18 -0.42
C ALA A 428 16.57 6.90 -1.50
N ASN A 429 15.48 7.58 -1.12
CA ASN A 429 14.67 8.39 -2.03
C ASN A 429 15.38 9.69 -2.41
N GLU A 430 16.07 10.35 -1.46
CA GLU A 430 16.85 11.56 -1.74
C GLU A 430 18.05 11.28 -2.66
N LEU A 431 18.74 10.15 -2.47
CA LEU A 431 19.83 9.72 -3.36
C LEU A 431 19.33 9.42 -4.80
N ARG A 432 18.04 9.06 -4.95
CA ARG A 432 17.39 8.83 -6.24
C ARG A 432 16.59 10.04 -6.74
N ARG A 433 16.62 11.17 -6.00
CA ARG A 433 15.84 12.37 -6.29
C ARG A 433 16.14 12.88 -7.68
N SER A 434 15.07 13.16 -8.41
CA SER A 434 15.12 13.62 -9.79
C SER A 434 14.09 14.73 -9.99
N TYR A 435 14.42 15.70 -10.83
CA TYR A 435 13.62 16.88 -11.10
C TYR A 435 13.16 16.87 -12.55
N LEU A 436 11.87 17.11 -12.77
CA LEU A 436 11.29 17.01 -14.11
C LEU A 436 11.84 18.10 -15.04
N ALA A 437 12.18 17.71 -16.26
CA ALA A 437 12.47 18.58 -17.39
C ALA A 437 11.66 18.12 -18.60
N VAL A 438 11.55 18.99 -19.59
CA VAL A 438 10.85 18.70 -20.85
C VAL A 438 11.68 19.16 -22.05
N ILE A 439 11.59 18.43 -23.15
CA ILE A 439 12.13 18.80 -24.45
C ILE A 439 11.08 18.50 -25.53
N LYS A 440 11.02 19.34 -26.56
CA LYS A 440 10.23 19.03 -27.77
C LYS A 440 11.10 18.18 -28.71
N PRO A 441 10.64 17.04 -29.23
CA PRO A 441 11.40 16.27 -30.21
C PRO A 441 11.88 17.15 -31.37
N GLY A 442 13.18 17.09 -31.69
CA GLY A 442 13.81 17.93 -32.72
C GLY A 442 14.32 19.30 -32.24
N ALA A 443 14.02 19.72 -31.01
CA ALA A 443 14.65 20.89 -30.40
C ALA A 443 16.04 20.55 -29.84
N ASP A 444 16.87 21.58 -29.63
CA ASP A 444 18.23 21.51 -29.07
C ASP A 444 18.32 22.05 -27.63
N LYS A 445 17.19 22.52 -27.09
CA LYS A 445 17.07 23.13 -25.77
C LYS A 445 16.09 22.37 -24.90
N ILE A 446 16.51 22.10 -23.66
CA ILE A 446 15.62 21.57 -22.61
C ILE A 446 15.02 22.72 -21.80
N VAL A 447 13.88 22.44 -21.15
CA VAL A 447 13.23 23.32 -20.19
C VAL A 447 13.16 22.62 -18.84
N GLN A 448 13.88 23.14 -17.85
CA GLN A 448 13.87 22.63 -16.48
C GLN A 448 12.56 23.07 -15.77
N LEU A 449 11.76 22.10 -15.29
CA LEU A 449 10.46 22.37 -14.67
C LEU A 449 10.51 22.28 -13.14
N GLY A 450 11.17 21.24 -12.61
CA GLY A 450 11.40 21.06 -11.18
C GLY A 450 12.81 21.45 -10.74
N ASN A 451 13.01 21.71 -9.45
CA ASN A 451 14.32 21.86 -8.82
C ASN A 451 14.19 21.66 -7.30
N GLU A 452 15.25 21.92 -6.53
CA GLU A 452 15.23 21.77 -5.06
C GLU A 452 14.19 22.64 -4.34
N ASP A 453 13.61 23.65 -4.99
CA ASP A 453 12.58 24.51 -4.39
C ASP A 453 11.18 24.17 -4.92
N ILE A 454 11.09 23.32 -5.95
CA ILE A 454 9.87 22.78 -6.54
C ILE A 454 10.11 21.31 -6.88
N GLU A 455 10.09 20.49 -5.83
CA GLU A 455 10.49 19.09 -5.89
C GLU A 455 9.41 18.21 -6.54
N ASN A 456 8.14 18.62 -6.47
CA ASN A 456 7.01 17.85 -6.98
C ASN A 456 6.41 18.54 -8.20
N ILE A 457 6.34 17.82 -9.32
CA ILE A 457 5.76 18.29 -10.56
C ILE A 457 4.68 17.30 -11.00
N THR A 458 3.47 17.82 -11.28
CA THR A 458 2.35 17.06 -11.82
C THR A 458 2.08 17.52 -13.25
N MET A 459 2.11 16.58 -14.20
CA MET A 459 1.72 16.86 -15.59
C MET A 459 0.23 17.19 -15.67
N VAL A 460 -0.12 18.16 -16.51
CA VAL A 460 -1.50 18.60 -16.73
C VAL A 460 -1.95 18.17 -18.12
N ASP A 461 -3.21 17.77 -18.23
CA ASP A 461 -3.79 17.26 -19.47
C ASP A 461 -2.97 16.13 -20.12
N GLU A 462 -2.56 15.13 -19.33
CA GLU A 462 -1.69 14.03 -19.78
C GLU A 462 -0.37 14.52 -20.46
N GLY A 463 0.12 15.69 -20.03
CA GLY A 463 1.32 16.34 -20.58
C GLY A 463 1.07 17.21 -21.81
N ASN A 464 -0.16 17.27 -22.34
CA ASN A 464 -0.50 18.10 -23.50
C ASN A 464 -0.52 19.59 -23.15
N ALA A 465 -0.92 19.95 -21.93
CA ALA A 465 -0.98 21.34 -21.51
C ALA A 465 0.38 22.03 -21.66
N ASP A 466 0.37 23.34 -21.97
CA ASP A 466 1.59 24.14 -22.07
C ASP A 466 2.18 24.53 -20.71
N TRP A 467 1.63 24.00 -19.62
CA TRP A 467 2.12 24.20 -18.27
C TRP A 467 2.00 22.91 -17.43
N VAL A 468 2.77 22.85 -16.35
CA VAL A 468 2.70 21.80 -15.31
C VAL A 468 2.43 22.41 -13.94
N LEU A 469 1.82 21.65 -13.04
CA LEU A 469 1.60 22.07 -11.66
C LEU A 469 2.81 21.70 -10.82
N GLY A 470 3.54 22.69 -10.32
CA GLY A 470 4.65 22.49 -9.38
C GLY A 470 4.24 22.80 -7.95
N THR A 471 4.66 21.96 -7.00
CA THR A 471 4.42 22.17 -5.57
C THR A 471 5.66 21.93 -4.73
N SER A 472 5.75 22.63 -3.60
CA SER A 472 6.81 22.46 -2.62
C SER A 472 6.34 22.79 -1.21
N ASN A 473 6.79 22.01 -0.24
CA ASN A 473 6.62 22.28 1.19
C ASN A 473 7.94 22.59 1.89
N LYS A 474 9.05 22.71 1.14
CA LYS A 474 10.36 23.05 1.69
C LYS A 474 10.30 24.38 2.45
N GLY A 475 10.91 24.42 3.63
CA GLY A 475 10.84 25.56 4.54
C GLY A 475 9.58 25.62 5.42
N ASN A 476 8.59 24.76 5.17
CA ASN A 476 7.37 24.63 5.97
C ASN A 476 7.22 23.25 6.61
N ARG A 477 8.31 22.46 6.69
CA ARG A 477 8.27 21.06 7.18
C ARG A 477 8.42 20.94 8.69
N ILE A 478 9.04 21.91 9.35
CA ILE A 478 9.24 21.87 10.82
C ILE A 478 7.90 21.73 11.54
N SER A 479 6.86 22.46 11.12
CA SER A 479 5.55 22.43 11.80
C SER A 479 4.82 21.10 11.70
N MET A 480 5.20 20.23 10.76
CA MET A 480 4.66 18.86 10.66
C MET A 480 4.81 18.06 11.95
N GLN A 481 5.82 18.38 12.77
CA GLN A 481 6.05 17.72 14.06
C GLN A 481 4.83 17.85 14.98
N TRP A 482 4.24 19.05 15.08
CA TRP A 482 3.09 19.33 15.95
C TRP A 482 1.76 19.49 15.21
N GLU A 483 1.76 19.82 13.91
CA GLU A 483 0.54 19.92 13.09
C GLU A 483 0.18 18.61 12.39
N GLY A 484 1.13 17.68 12.21
CA GLY A 484 0.93 16.42 11.48
C GLY A 484 0.79 16.59 9.97
N ARG A 485 0.98 17.82 9.47
CA ARG A 485 0.84 18.23 8.07
C ARG A 485 1.81 19.36 7.76
N THR A 486 2.06 19.60 6.48
CA THR A 486 2.92 20.71 6.02
C THR A 486 2.12 21.69 5.20
N ARG A 487 2.54 22.96 5.18
CA ARG A 487 2.04 23.93 4.21
C ARG A 487 2.83 23.82 2.90
N SER A 488 2.15 23.96 1.78
CA SER A 488 2.75 23.93 0.45
C SER A 488 2.44 25.19 -0.34
N THR A 489 3.37 25.53 -1.23
CA THR A 489 3.20 26.56 -2.24
C THR A 489 3.07 25.89 -3.61
N ALA A 490 2.17 26.41 -4.45
CA ALA A 490 1.92 25.92 -5.79
C ALA A 490 2.19 26.97 -6.86
N TRP A 491 2.71 26.51 -7.99
CA TRP A 491 2.98 27.30 -9.18
C TRP A 491 2.48 26.60 -10.44
N ALA A 492 1.97 27.37 -11.39
CA ALA A 492 1.83 26.93 -12.77
C ALA A 492 3.13 27.25 -13.51
N ILE A 493 3.80 26.23 -14.04
CA ILE A 493 5.13 26.34 -14.66
C ILE A 493 5.01 26.07 -16.14
N SER A 494 5.40 27.04 -16.96
CA SER A 494 5.37 26.94 -18.42
C SER A 494 6.33 25.85 -18.92
N THR A 495 5.82 24.95 -19.77
CA THR A 495 6.62 23.93 -20.46
C THR A 495 7.42 24.49 -21.64
N THR A 496 7.18 25.74 -22.02
CA THR A 496 7.84 26.40 -23.15
C THR A 496 9.15 27.06 -22.73
N ASP A 497 9.20 27.65 -21.54
CA ASP A 497 10.34 28.46 -21.08
C ASP A 497 10.68 28.30 -19.59
N GLY A 498 9.89 27.55 -18.82
CA GLY A 498 10.12 27.34 -17.38
C GLY A 498 9.65 28.50 -16.50
N SER A 499 9.02 29.52 -17.07
CA SER A 499 8.45 30.64 -16.31
C SER A 499 7.38 30.17 -15.33
N ARG A 500 7.33 30.77 -14.14
CA ARG A 500 6.49 30.33 -13.02
C ARG A 500 5.46 31.41 -12.69
N ARG A 501 4.20 31.02 -12.58
CA ARG A 501 3.11 31.85 -12.05
C ARG A 501 2.67 31.28 -10.71
N LEU A 502 2.69 32.10 -9.67
CA LEU A 502 2.22 31.69 -8.35
C LEU A 502 0.72 31.41 -8.42
N VAL A 503 0.32 30.19 -8.01
CA VAL A 503 -1.09 29.84 -7.82
C VAL A 503 -1.51 30.28 -6.42
N LYS A 504 -0.81 29.77 -5.40
CA LYS A 504 -1.03 30.14 -4.00
C LYS A 504 0.16 29.70 -3.14
N ALA A 505 0.52 30.52 -2.16
CA ALA A 505 1.57 30.22 -1.19
C ALA A 505 1.01 29.71 0.14
N ASN A 506 1.79 28.86 0.81
CA ASN A 506 1.60 28.43 2.21
C ASN A 506 0.20 27.88 2.55
N ALA A 507 -0.42 27.13 1.63
CA ALA A 507 -1.71 26.48 1.86
C ALA A 507 -1.53 25.14 2.57
N VAL A 508 -2.49 24.78 3.43
CA VAL A 508 -2.47 23.52 4.21
C VAL A 508 -2.72 22.29 3.32
N ASN A 509 -3.33 22.46 2.15
CA ASN A 509 -3.83 21.37 1.33
C ASN A 509 -3.09 21.17 0.00
N SER A 510 -3.39 20.02 -0.60
CA SER A 510 -2.85 19.64 -1.91
C SER A 510 -3.62 20.32 -3.04
N PHE A 511 -2.87 20.83 -4.01
CA PHE A 511 -3.40 21.45 -5.23
C PHE A 511 -3.54 20.40 -6.33
N THR A 512 -4.61 20.50 -7.12
CA THR A 512 -4.86 19.60 -8.25
C THR A 512 -5.26 20.41 -9.48
N ALA A 513 -4.82 20.00 -10.67
CA ALA A 513 -5.26 20.61 -11.92
C ALA A 513 -6.57 19.97 -12.41
N SER A 514 -7.45 20.76 -13.03
CA SER A 514 -8.63 20.25 -13.72
C SER A 514 -8.23 19.43 -14.97
N PRO A 515 -9.07 18.50 -15.45
CA PRO A 515 -8.74 17.62 -16.57
C PRO A 515 -8.20 18.33 -17.83
N ALA A 516 -8.86 19.39 -18.29
CA ALA A 516 -8.40 20.16 -19.47
C ALA A 516 -7.37 21.24 -19.12
N GLY A 517 -6.94 21.34 -17.86
CA GLY A 517 -5.91 22.28 -17.42
C GLY A 517 -6.34 23.76 -17.42
N LYS A 518 -7.65 24.04 -17.40
CA LYS A 518 -8.17 25.42 -17.28
C LYS A 518 -8.09 25.97 -15.85
N TYR A 519 -8.02 25.09 -14.85
CA TYR A 519 -8.02 25.48 -13.45
C TYR A 519 -7.02 24.68 -12.62
N VAL A 520 -6.56 25.29 -11.52
CA VAL A 520 -6.03 24.57 -10.35
C VAL A 520 -7.04 24.73 -9.22
N TYR A 521 -7.36 23.67 -8.49
CA TYR A 521 -8.31 23.71 -7.38
C TYR A 521 -7.75 23.10 -6.10
N TRP A 522 -8.31 23.52 -4.97
CA TRP A 522 -8.01 22.99 -3.64
C TRP A 522 -9.19 23.26 -2.68
N TYR A 523 -9.24 22.49 -1.60
CA TYR A 523 -10.09 22.77 -0.45
C TYR A 523 -9.29 23.63 0.55
N GLU A 524 -9.91 24.62 1.18
CA GLU A 524 -9.29 25.43 2.24
C GLU A 524 -9.93 25.06 3.59
N PRO A 525 -9.18 24.50 4.55
CA PRO A 525 -9.75 23.98 5.78
C PRO A 525 -10.15 25.09 6.77
N ASP A 526 -9.52 26.27 6.69
CA ASP A 526 -9.86 27.43 7.52
C ASP A 526 -11.28 27.96 7.22
N THR A 527 -11.59 28.11 5.93
CA THR A 527 -12.90 28.60 5.47
C THR A 527 -13.89 27.48 5.19
N LYS A 528 -13.42 26.23 5.12
CA LYS A 528 -14.18 25.02 4.79
C LYS A 528 -14.85 25.08 3.42
N ASN A 529 -14.16 25.70 2.47
CA ASN A 529 -14.64 25.94 1.11
C ASN A 529 -13.64 25.44 0.06
N TYR A 530 -14.16 25.21 -1.14
CA TYR A 530 -13.37 24.93 -2.34
C TYR A 530 -13.07 26.20 -3.11
N PHE A 531 -11.85 26.25 -3.64
CA PHE A 531 -11.33 27.34 -4.44
C PHE A 531 -10.79 26.82 -5.75
N THR A 532 -10.84 27.69 -6.76
CA THR A 532 -10.23 27.50 -8.07
C THR A 532 -9.32 28.69 -8.38
N TRP A 533 -8.28 28.44 -9.16
CA TRP A 533 -7.42 29.43 -9.80
C TRP A 533 -7.52 29.21 -11.31
N ASN A 534 -8.03 30.22 -12.02
CA ASN A 534 -8.20 30.16 -13.46
C ASN A 534 -6.85 30.40 -14.16
N THR A 535 -6.41 29.46 -14.99
CA THR A 535 -5.06 29.49 -15.58
C THR A 535 -4.91 30.58 -16.63
N ALA A 536 -5.99 30.98 -17.30
CA ALA A 536 -5.96 32.06 -18.29
C ALA A 536 -5.86 33.44 -17.61
N THR A 537 -6.67 33.69 -16.58
CA THR A 537 -6.78 35.03 -15.96
C THR A 537 -5.88 35.20 -14.74
N GLY A 538 -5.45 34.11 -14.09
CA GLY A 538 -4.72 34.13 -12.83
C GLY A 538 -5.58 34.45 -11.61
N VAL A 539 -6.91 34.47 -11.74
CA VAL A 539 -7.84 34.87 -10.68
C VAL A 539 -8.21 33.67 -9.80
N ILE A 540 -8.21 33.87 -8.49
CA ILE A 540 -8.71 32.91 -7.49
C ILE A 540 -10.20 33.19 -7.20
N LYS A 541 -11.02 32.14 -7.13
CA LYS A 541 -12.44 32.21 -6.77
C LYS A 541 -12.78 31.21 -5.68
N ASN A 542 -13.60 31.64 -4.71
CA ASN A 542 -14.36 30.71 -3.87
C ASN A 542 -15.60 30.30 -4.65
N ILE A 543 -15.73 29.02 -4.94
CA ILE A 543 -16.80 28.49 -5.79
C ILE A 543 -17.93 27.82 -4.99
N SER A 544 -17.77 27.79 -3.66
CA SER A 544 -18.62 27.03 -2.74
C SER A 544 -19.17 27.86 -1.58
N ASP A 545 -18.88 29.16 -1.53
CA ASP A 545 -19.36 30.10 -0.51
C ASP A 545 -20.89 30.19 -0.42
N LYS A 546 -21.57 29.97 -1.56
CA LYS A 546 -23.03 29.97 -1.66
C LYS A 546 -23.67 28.65 -1.23
N ILE A 547 -22.89 27.59 -0.98
CA ILE A 547 -23.41 26.31 -0.46
C ILE A 547 -23.50 26.41 1.06
N LYS A 548 -24.73 26.27 1.58
CA LYS A 548 -24.99 26.37 3.04
C LYS A 548 -24.78 25.05 3.78
N GLU A 549 -24.73 23.93 3.06
CA GLU A 549 -24.50 22.62 3.65
C GLU A 549 -23.02 22.42 4.00
N PRO A 550 -22.70 21.72 5.10
CA PRO A 550 -21.31 21.42 5.45
C PRO A 550 -20.61 20.59 4.37
N LEU A 551 -19.54 21.15 3.80
CA LEU A 551 -18.68 20.48 2.81
C LEU A 551 -17.51 19.72 3.46
N TYR A 552 -17.69 19.33 4.71
CA TYR A 552 -16.68 18.73 5.56
C TYR A 552 -17.30 17.68 6.47
N ASP A 553 -16.45 16.82 7.03
CA ASP A 553 -16.83 15.83 8.01
C ASP A 553 -17.35 16.49 9.29
N VAL A 554 -18.66 16.45 9.47
CA VAL A 554 -19.36 16.96 10.65
C VAL A 554 -19.21 16.06 11.88
N GLU A 555 -18.71 14.83 11.70
CA GLU A 555 -18.50 13.86 12.75
C GLU A 555 -17.09 13.93 13.37
N ASN A 556 -16.21 14.79 12.82
CA ASN A 556 -14.85 15.03 13.29
C ASN A 556 -14.80 15.39 14.78
N ASP A 557 -14.11 14.55 15.57
CA ASP A 557 -13.94 14.69 17.01
C ASP A 557 -12.47 14.74 17.44
N VAL A 558 -11.60 15.16 16.51
CA VAL A 558 -10.20 15.47 16.80
C VAL A 558 -9.96 16.98 16.77
N PRO A 559 -9.03 17.50 17.58
CA PRO A 559 -8.72 18.95 17.67
C PRO A 559 -7.87 19.45 16.50
N ASP A 560 -8.31 19.14 15.28
CA ASP A 560 -7.71 19.54 14.02
C ASP A 560 -8.81 19.85 13.00
N TYR A 561 -8.42 20.33 11.81
CA TYR A 561 -9.36 20.64 10.75
C TYR A 561 -10.12 19.38 10.30
N PRO A 562 -11.46 19.45 10.18
CA PRO A 562 -12.23 18.35 9.62
C PRO A 562 -11.84 18.09 8.17
N SER A 563 -11.84 16.82 7.78
CA SER A 563 -11.62 16.43 6.39
C SER A 563 -12.73 16.96 5.50
N PRO A 564 -12.46 17.35 4.23
CA PRO A 564 -13.52 17.68 3.29
C PRO A 564 -14.43 16.47 3.03
N ALA A 565 -15.72 16.71 2.75
CA ALA A 565 -16.67 15.66 2.35
C ALA A 565 -16.34 15.03 0.97
N GLY A 566 -15.41 15.64 0.23
CA GLY A 566 -14.88 15.14 -1.03
C GLY A 566 -15.54 15.74 -2.27
N ILE A 567 -15.24 15.13 -3.41
CA ILE A 567 -15.68 15.60 -4.73
C ILE A 567 -16.16 14.41 -5.57
N THR A 568 -17.08 14.68 -6.48
CA THR A 568 -17.49 13.71 -7.51
C THR A 568 -16.58 13.79 -8.73
N GLY A 569 -16.10 14.99 -9.10
CA GLY A 569 -15.15 15.18 -10.19
C GLY A 569 -15.45 16.41 -11.06
N TRP A 570 -14.85 16.47 -12.24
CA TRP A 570 -15.04 17.54 -13.21
C TRP A 570 -15.92 17.07 -14.36
N THR A 571 -16.74 17.97 -14.89
CA THR A 571 -17.42 17.70 -16.16
C THR A 571 -16.50 17.97 -17.35
N GLU A 572 -16.88 17.46 -18.52
CA GLU A 572 -16.15 17.66 -19.78
C GLU A 572 -15.78 19.14 -20.02
N ASN A 573 -14.59 19.35 -20.59
CA ASN A 573 -14.02 20.68 -20.89
C ASN A 573 -13.83 21.60 -19.68
N ASP A 574 -13.78 21.04 -18.47
CA ASP A 574 -13.75 21.74 -17.19
C ASP A 574 -14.94 22.71 -17.00
N GLN A 575 -16.11 22.37 -17.56
CA GLN A 575 -17.28 23.26 -17.53
C GLN A 575 -17.83 23.45 -16.11
N TYR A 576 -17.93 22.38 -15.33
CA TYR A 576 -18.41 22.41 -13.95
C TYR A 576 -17.54 21.55 -13.05
N PHE A 577 -17.47 21.93 -11.78
CA PHE A 577 -16.82 21.16 -10.74
C PHE A 577 -17.86 20.61 -9.76
N LEU A 578 -17.90 19.28 -9.62
CA LEU A 578 -18.86 18.54 -8.81
C LEU A 578 -18.28 18.25 -7.41
N ILE A 579 -18.84 18.93 -6.40
CA ILE A 579 -18.41 18.89 -5.00
C ILE A 579 -19.44 18.12 -4.19
N ASN A 580 -19.02 17.37 -3.18
CA ASN A 580 -19.94 16.68 -2.28
C ASN A 580 -20.12 17.49 -1.00
N ASP A 581 -21.35 17.56 -0.49
CA ASP A 581 -21.56 17.67 0.96
C ASP A 581 -21.57 16.25 1.58
N VAL A 582 -21.87 16.12 2.87
CA VAL A 582 -21.90 14.80 3.56
C VAL A 582 -22.82 13.78 2.86
N TYR A 583 -23.90 14.24 2.24
CA TYR A 583 -24.96 13.39 1.69
C TYR A 583 -25.22 13.58 0.19
N ASP A 584 -25.01 14.77 -0.35
CA ASP A 584 -25.52 15.19 -1.66
C ASP A 584 -24.40 15.74 -2.57
N VAL A 585 -24.65 15.69 -3.88
CA VAL A 585 -23.69 16.13 -4.92
C VAL A 585 -24.11 17.50 -5.47
N TRP A 586 -23.19 18.46 -5.47
CA TRP A 586 -23.38 19.83 -5.92
C TRP A 586 -22.58 20.13 -7.18
N GLN A 587 -23.23 20.76 -8.16
CA GLN A 587 -22.58 21.33 -9.33
C GLN A 587 -22.21 22.79 -9.05
N THR A 588 -20.95 23.16 -9.29
CA THR A 588 -20.46 24.54 -9.13
C THR A 588 -19.82 25.05 -10.42
N ASP A 589 -19.92 26.37 -10.61
CA ASP A 589 -19.21 27.10 -11.68
C ASP A 589 -17.77 27.38 -11.22
N PRO A 590 -16.75 26.90 -11.94
CA PRO A 590 -15.35 27.11 -11.58
C PRO A 590 -14.90 28.58 -11.57
N ASP A 591 -15.62 29.50 -12.22
CA ASP A 591 -15.36 30.94 -12.16
C ASP A 591 -16.17 31.66 -11.05
N GLY A 592 -17.03 30.93 -10.33
CA GLY A 592 -17.83 31.43 -9.21
C GLY A 592 -18.98 32.37 -9.59
N ALA A 593 -19.26 32.56 -10.89
CA ALA A 593 -20.32 33.44 -11.38
C ALA A 593 -21.71 32.81 -11.19
N GLY A 594 -21.84 31.52 -11.50
CA GLY A 594 -23.08 30.75 -11.35
C GLY A 594 -23.53 30.52 -9.90
N GLN A 595 -24.80 30.12 -9.74
CA GLN A 595 -25.34 29.60 -8.49
C GLN A 595 -25.11 28.09 -8.41
N PRO A 596 -24.58 27.55 -7.30
CA PRO A 596 -24.47 26.11 -7.10
C PRO A 596 -25.83 25.41 -7.20
N ARG A 597 -25.84 24.20 -7.77
CA ARG A 597 -27.06 23.38 -7.93
C ARG A 597 -26.86 22.02 -7.26
N ASN A 598 -27.74 21.63 -6.35
CA ASN A 598 -27.74 20.29 -5.77
C ASN A 598 -28.33 19.30 -6.78
N LEU A 599 -27.48 18.47 -7.38
CA LEU A 599 -27.88 17.52 -8.42
C LEU A 599 -28.76 16.41 -7.87
N THR A 600 -28.52 15.96 -6.64
CA THR A 600 -29.30 14.90 -5.97
C THR A 600 -30.55 15.44 -5.27
N ASN A 601 -30.88 16.72 -5.47
CA ASN A 601 -32.12 17.36 -4.99
C ASN A 601 -32.34 17.25 -3.46
N GLY A 602 -31.26 17.17 -2.68
CA GLY A 602 -31.31 17.01 -1.22
C GLY A 602 -31.80 15.63 -0.75
N PHE A 603 -31.89 14.65 -1.65
CA PHE A 603 -32.35 13.31 -1.34
C PHE A 603 -31.47 12.62 -0.30
N GLY A 604 -30.15 12.74 -0.41
CA GLY A 604 -29.21 12.09 0.50
C GLY A 604 -29.47 12.55 1.93
N LYS A 605 -29.49 13.88 2.15
CA LYS A 605 -29.72 14.47 3.48
C LYS A 605 -31.09 14.09 4.04
N LYS A 606 -32.16 14.15 3.24
CA LYS A 606 -33.52 13.80 3.67
C LYS A 606 -33.62 12.34 4.16
N ASN A 607 -32.90 11.44 3.50
CA ASN A 607 -32.92 10.00 3.79
C ASN A 607 -31.73 9.53 4.63
N LYS A 608 -30.86 10.44 5.10
CA LYS A 608 -29.62 10.12 5.82
C LYS A 608 -28.77 9.08 5.08
N THR A 609 -28.67 9.22 3.77
CA THR A 609 -27.96 8.31 2.88
C THR A 609 -26.75 9.02 2.30
N GLU A 610 -25.56 8.56 2.67
CA GLU A 610 -24.30 9.07 2.13
C GLU A 610 -24.05 8.48 0.74
N PHE A 611 -23.63 9.31 -0.22
CA PHE A 611 -23.30 8.88 -1.58
C PHE A 611 -21.82 9.06 -1.89
N ASN A 612 -21.25 8.04 -2.55
CA ASN A 612 -19.88 8.06 -3.05
C ASN A 612 -19.87 7.71 -4.53
N TYR A 613 -19.33 8.57 -5.38
CA TYR A 613 -19.19 8.31 -6.80
C TYR A 613 -18.27 7.11 -7.06
N VAL A 614 -18.71 6.20 -7.93
CA VAL A 614 -17.93 5.06 -8.40
C VAL A 614 -17.48 5.33 -9.82
N ASN A 615 -16.17 5.56 -10.01
CA ASN A 615 -15.60 5.61 -11.34
C ASN A 615 -15.45 4.20 -11.92
N LEU A 616 -16.30 3.85 -12.89
CA LEU A 616 -16.33 2.56 -13.57
C LEU A 616 -15.29 2.45 -14.69
N ASP A 617 -14.75 3.58 -15.16
CA ASP A 617 -13.73 3.66 -16.21
C ASP A 617 -12.52 4.46 -15.70
N ARG A 618 -11.42 3.76 -15.42
CA ARG A 618 -10.21 4.40 -14.87
C ARG A 618 -9.51 5.32 -15.87
N GLU A 619 -9.79 5.19 -17.17
CA GLU A 619 -9.24 6.08 -18.20
C GLU A 619 -10.09 7.36 -18.36
N LYS A 620 -11.34 7.34 -17.86
CA LYS A 620 -12.24 8.48 -17.92
C LYS A 620 -11.79 9.58 -16.96
N ARG A 621 -11.39 10.73 -17.53
CA ARG A 621 -10.84 11.89 -16.80
C ARG A 621 -11.89 12.90 -16.38
N PHE A 622 -13.08 12.86 -16.98
CA PHE A 622 -14.18 13.78 -16.72
C PHE A 622 -15.53 13.09 -16.92
N ILE A 623 -16.57 13.70 -16.37
CA ILE A 623 -17.96 13.25 -16.48
C ILE A 623 -18.64 14.04 -17.60
N LYS A 624 -19.23 13.36 -18.58
CA LYS A 624 -20.03 13.99 -19.63
C LYS A 624 -21.36 14.44 -19.05
N ALA A 625 -21.94 15.50 -19.62
CA ALA A 625 -23.19 16.07 -19.11
C ALA A 625 -24.35 15.05 -19.14
N ASP A 626 -24.38 14.19 -20.15
CA ASP A 626 -25.42 13.17 -20.36
C ASP A 626 -25.13 11.83 -19.65
N ASP A 627 -24.00 11.71 -18.95
CA ASP A 627 -23.67 10.49 -18.21
C ASP A 627 -24.69 10.18 -17.12
N ASN A 628 -24.92 8.87 -16.93
CA ASN A 628 -25.50 8.32 -15.71
C ASN A 628 -24.36 7.86 -14.80
N ILE A 629 -24.13 8.56 -13.70
CA ILE A 629 -23.11 8.20 -12.72
C ILE A 629 -23.65 7.17 -11.72
N LEU A 630 -22.79 6.23 -11.33
CA LEU A 630 -23.07 5.27 -10.27
C LEU A 630 -22.64 5.84 -8.91
N LEU A 631 -23.56 5.83 -7.95
CA LEU A 631 -23.34 6.27 -6.58
C LEU A 631 -23.45 5.06 -5.64
N ARG A 632 -22.37 4.70 -4.95
CA ARG A 632 -22.44 3.75 -3.83
C ARG A 632 -23.04 4.48 -2.63
N SER A 633 -24.01 3.85 -1.97
CA SER A 633 -24.76 4.46 -0.87
C SER A 633 -24.56 3.75 0.46
N GLN A 634 -24.64 4.50 1.56
CA GLN A 634 -24.77 3.96 2.92
C GLN A 634 -25.85 4.73 3.71
N ASP A 635 -26.86 4.03 4.20
CA ASP A 635 -27.88 4.58 5.11
C ASP A 635 -27.32 4.63 6.53
N LYS A 636 -27.23 5.82 7.13
CA LYS A 636 -26.63 6.02 8.45
C LYS A 636 -27.51 5.59 9.62
N THR A 637 -28.77 5.27 9.37
CA THR A 637 -29.73 4.75 10.36
C THR A 637 -29.78 3.23 10.36
N SER A 638 -30.01 2.61 9.20
CA SER A 638 -30.14 1.15 9.06
C SER A 638 -28.82 0.43 8.82
N LYS A 639 -27.77 1.19 8.46
CA LYS A 639 -26.44 0.74 8.02
C LYS A 639 -26.48 -0.03 6.69
N PHE A 640 -27.58 0.03 5.95
CA PHE A 640 -27.71 -0.65 4.66
C PHE A 640 -26.76 -0.03 3.63
N GLY A 641 -26.01 -0.89 2.94
CA GLY A 641 -25.26 -0.51 1.74
C GLY A 641 -26.12 -0.64 0.49
N GLY A 642 -25.73 0.07 -0.57
CA GLY A 642 -26.44 0.00 -1.84
C GLY A 642 -25.78 0.78 -2.98
N PHE A 643 -26.53 0.91 -4.07
CA PHE A 643 -26.17 1.65 -5.27
C PHE A 643 -27.38 2.41 -5.80
N TYR A 644 -27.13 3.63 -6.24
CA TYR A 644 -28.05 4.49 -6.94
C TYR A 644 -27.42 4.97 -8.25
N THR A 645 -28.23 5.40 -9.20
CA THR A 645 -27.79 6.08 -10.42
C THR A 645 -28.32 7.50 -10.48
N LYS A 646 -27.53 8.42 -11.03
CA LYS A 646 -27.94 9.80 -11.24
C LYS A 646 -27.47 10.32 -12.60
N LYS A 647 -28.39 10.89 -13.37
CA LYS A 647 -28.06 11.62 -14.60
C LYS A 647 -27.55 13.02 -14.27
N VAL A 648 -26.39 13.40 -14.82
CA VAL A 648 -25.60 14.55 -14.34
C VAL A 648 -26.17 15.90 -14.76
N ASN A 649 -26.72 16.03 -15.97
CA ASN A 649 -27.31 17.28 -16.47
C ASN A 649 -28.71 17.58 -15.93
N GLU A 650 -29.25 16.76 -15.03
CA GLU A 650 -30.59 16.91 -14.47
C GLU A 650 -30.50 17.11 -12.95
N VAL A 651 -31.29 18.03 -12.40
CA VAL A 651 -31.52 18.10 -10.95
C VAL A 651 -32.71 17.20 -10.62
N GLY A 652 -32.53 16.27 -9.68
CA GLY A 652 -33.59 15.36 -9.26
C GLY A 652 -33.11 14.26 -8.34
N ASP A 653 -34.04 13.48 -7.81
CA ASP A 653 -33.71 12.39 -6.90
C ASP A 653 -32.91 11.29 -7.64
N PRO A 654 -31.85 10.72 -7.04
CA PRO A 654 -31.14 9.59 -7.61
C PRO A 654 -32.03 8.34 -7.60
N ALA A 655 -31.92 7.51 -8.64
CA ALA A 655 -32.72 6.30 -8.78
C ALA A 655 -32.04 5.10 -8.10
N LEU A 656 -32.76 4.40 -7.22
CA LEU A 656 -32.26 3.20 -6.54
C LEU A 656 -32.02 2.05 -7.52
N LEU A 657 -30.84 1.42 -7.43
CA LEU A 657 -30.51 0.19 -8.17
C LEU A 657 -30.61 -1.03 -7.24
N ALA A 658 -29.89 -1.00 -6.13
CA ALA A 658 -29.89 -2.08 -5.14
C ALA A 658 -29.60 -1.51 -3.75
N ALA A 659 -30.28 -1.99 -2.72
CA ALA A 659 -29.95 -1.68 -1.33
C ALA A 659 -30.41 -2.82 -0.42
N GLY A 660 -29.78 -2.95 0.75
CA GLY A 660 -30.22 -3.91 1.75
C GLY A 660 -29.21 -4.08 2.90
N PRO A 661 -29.43 -5.08 3.77
CA PRO A 661 -28.56 -5.39 4.91
C PRO A 661 -27.24 -6.03 4.47
N TYR A 662 -26.49 -5.30 3.65
CA TYR A 662 -25.27 -5.73 2.98
C TYR A 662 -24.24 -4.60 2.95
N SER A 663 -22.97 -4.98 2.88
CA SER A 663 -21.89 -4.14 2.39
C SER A 663 -21.51 -4.55 0.97
N PHE A 664 -21.05 -3.61 0.17
CA PHE A 664 -20.69 -3.82 -1.24
C PHE A 664 -19.28 -3.30 -1.54
N SER A 665 -18.52 -4.04 -2.34
CA SER A 665 -17.32 -3.48 -2.98
C SER A 665 -17.71 -2.56 -4.14
N ASN A 666 -16.80 -1.70 -4.58
CA ASN A 666 -16.99 -1.05 -5.90
C ASN A 666 -17.07 -2.12 -7.00
N PRO A 667 -18.04 -2.02 -7.92
CA PRO A 667 -18.10 -2.88 -9.10
C PRO A 667 -16.92 -2.67 -10.03
N VAL A 668 -16.54 -3.73 -10.75
CA VAL A 668 -15.63 -3.68 -11.90
C VAL A 668 -16.48 -3.93 -13.15
N LYS A 669 -16.49 -2.98 -14.09
CA LYS A 669 -17.26 -3.06 -15.34
C LYS A 669 -16.41 -3.62 -16.47
N ALA A 670 -17.01 -4.38 -17.38
CA ALA A 670 -16.43 -4.73 -18.68
C ALA A 670 -16.35 -3.51 -19.59
N ASN A 671 -15.24 -3.34 -20.31
CA ASN A 671 -15.02 -2.15 -21.15
C ASN A 671 -16.02 -2.02 -22.31
N ASN A 672 -16.47 -3.15 -22.88
CA ASN A 672 -17.30 -3.21 -24.09
C ASN A 672 -18.68 -3.84 -23.85
N ALA A 673 -19.10 -4.03 -22.59
CA ALA A 673 -20.39 -4.60 -22.24
C ALA A 673 -20.96 -4.00 -20.94
N GLU A 674 -22.29 -3.95 -20.83
CA GLU A 674 -22.97 -3.69 -19.56
C GLU A 674 -22.95 -4.96 -18.69
N GLN A 675 -21.75 -5.38 -18.29
CA GLN A 675 -21.54 -6.50 -17.38
C GLN A 675 -20.54 -6.09 -16.31
N TYR A 676 -20.81 -6.52 -15.09
CA TYR A 676 -20.09 -6.13 -13.89
C TYR A 676 -19.75 -7.37 -13.05
N ILE A 677 -18.69 -7.25 -12.27
CA ILE A 677 -18.47 -8.08 -11.08
C ILE A 677 -18.35 -7.21 -9.83
N LEU A 678 -18.91 -7.67 -8.72
CA LEU A 678 -18.85 -6.97 -7.44
C LEU A 678 -18.98 -7.97 -6.29
N GLN A 679 -18.39 -7.63 -5.15
CA GLN A 679 -18.53 -8.43 -3.93
C GLN A 679 -19.66 -7.86 -3.08
N ARG A 680 -20.58 -8.73 -2.64
CA ARG A 680 -21.64 -8.38 -1.69
C ARG A 680 -21.45 -9.22 -0.43
N SER A 681 -21.42 -8.56 0.71
CA SER A 681 -21.15 -9.19 1.99
C SER A 681 -22.21 -8.83 3.03
N ASN A 682 -22.39 -9.71 4.00
CA ASN A 682 -22.98 -9.43 5.30
C ASN A 682 -22.21 -10.23 6.36
N ILE A 683 -22.71 -10.30 7.61
CA ILE A 683 -21.99 -11.02 8.67
C ILE A 683 -21.83 -12.53 8.41
N SER A 684 -22.73 -13.14 7.62
CA SER A 684 -22.75 -14.59 7.36
C SER A 684 -22.13 -15.01 6.03
N LYS A 685 -21.92 -14.07 5.09
CA LYS A 685 -21.36 -14.41 3.77
C LYS A 685 -20.68 -13.24 3.11
N SER A 686 -19.74 -13.55 2.23
CA SER A 686 -18.97 -12.58 1.44
C SER A 686 -18.67 -13.22 0.10
N GLU A 687 -19.52 -12.95 -0.89
CA GLU A 687 -19.49 -13.65 -2.17
C GLU A 687 -19.29 -12.68 -3.32
N LEU A 688 -18.62 -13.16 -4.36
CA LEU A 688 -18.51 -12.48 -5.64
C LEU A 688 -19.78 -12.73 -6.46
N PHE A 689 -20.29 -11.67 -7.08
CA PHE A 689 -21.44 -11.70 -7.96
C PHE A 689 -21.09 -11.11 -9.32
N THR A 690 -21.83 -11.53 -10.33
CA THR A 690 -21.89 -10.88 -11.64
C THR A 690 -23.30 -10.36 -11.92
N THR A 691 -23.40 -9.31 -12.73
CA THR A 691 -24.67 -8.62 -13.01
C THR A 691 -24.54 -7.76 -14.26
N ALA A 692 -25.65 -7.53 -14.94
CA ALA A 692 -25.72 -6.62 -16.08
C ALA A 692 -26.26 -5.23 -15.73
N ASP A 693 -26.92 -5.08 -14.57
CA ASP A 693 -27.70 -3.88 -14.22
C ASP A 693 -27.49 -3.40 -12.78
N ILE A 694 -26.64 -4.09 -12.00
CA ILE A 694 -26.41 -3.90 -10.55
C ILE A 694 -27.62 -4.28 -9.67
N LYS A 695 -28.81 -4.46 -10.25
CA LYS A 695 -30.05 -4.82 -9.54
C LYS A 695 -30.12 -6.34 -9.34
N SER A 696 -29.84 -7.10 -10.39
CA SER A 696 -30.00 -8.55 -10.47
C SER A 696 -28.63 -9.21 -10.37
N LEU A 697 -28.32 -9.76 -9.19
CA LEU A 697 -26.99 -10.33 -8.89
C LEU A 697 -26.99 -11.86 -9.00
N THR A 698 -26.08 -12.40 -9.82
CA THR A 698 -25.84 -13.84 -9.95
C THR A 698 -24.55 -14.20 -9.21
N GLN A 699 -24.63 -15.17 -8.29
CA GLN A 699 -23.50 -15.54 -7.42
C GLN A 699 -22.47 -16.38 -8.19
N LEU A 700 -21.18 -16.05 -8.05
CA LEU A 700 -20.05 -16.76 -8.68
C LEU A 700 -19.30 -17.67 -7.70
N THR A 701 -19.25 -17.31 -6.42
CA THR A 701 -18.52 -18.05 -5.38
C THR A 701 -19.46 -18.67 -4.35
N ASP A 702 -18.97 -19.67 -3.63
CA ASP A 702 -19.65 -20.23 -2.45
C ASP A 702 -18.63 -20.37 -1.31
N LEU A 703 -18.11 -19.23 -0.85
CA LEU A 703 -17.16 -19.18 0.26
C LEU A 703 -17.85 -19.42 1.61
N ALA A 704 -19.16 -19.18 1.70
CA ALA A 704 -19.94 -19.47 2.90
C ALA A 704 -19.96 -20.97 3.25
N ASP A 705 -19.78 -21.89 2.29
CA ASP A 705 -19.72 -23.34 2.53
C ASP A 705 -18.67 -23.73 3.58
N GLN A 706 -17.54 -23.01 3.64
CA GLN A 706 -16.47 -23.28 4.61
C GLN A 706 -16.90 -23.07 6.08
N GLN A 707 -17.99 -22.33 6.30
CA GLN A 707 -18.54 -22.01 7.62
C GLN A 707 -19.56 -23.04 8.10
N LYS A 708 -20.12 -23.88 7.22
CA LYS A 708 -21.32 -24.71 7.51
C LYS A 708 -21.17 -25.65 8.71
N ASN A 709 -19.95 -26.09 8.96
CA ASN A 709 -19.62 -27.04 10.04
C ASN A 709 -19.33 -26.34 11.37
N TYR A 710 -19.32 -25.00 11.40
CA TYR A 710 -18.94 -24.22 12.57
C TYR A 710 -20.08 -23.38 13.10
N THR A 711 -20.18 -23.25 14.43
CA THR A 711 -21.10 -22.30 15.06
C THR A 711 -20.69 -20.90 14.63
N TRP A 712 -21.45 -20.30 13.72
CA TRP A 712 -21.14 -19.00 13.17
C TRP A 712 -21.65 -17.85 14.04
N LEU A 713 -21.38 -16.62 13.63
CA LEU A 713 -21.79 -15.41 14.34
C LEU A 713 -22.97 -14.70 13.66
N THR A 714 -23.74 -14.01 14.49
CA THR A 714 -24.70 -12.97 14.11
C THR A 714 -24.24 -11.63 14.68
N ALA A 715 -24.72 -10.52 14.12
CA ALA A 715 -24.43 -9.17 14.59
C ALA A 715 -25.72 -8.37 14.71
N GLU A 716 -25.83 -7.55 15.76
CA GLU A 716 -26.94 -6.61 15.95
C GLU A 716 -26.44 -5.23 16.39
N LEU A 717 -27.17 -4.19 15.98
CA LEU A 717 -26.92 -2.82 16.42
C LEU A 717 -27.61 -2.58 17.75
N VAL A 718 -26.84 -2.32 18.80
CA VAL A 718 -27.34 -1.99 20.14
C VAL A 718 -27.21 -0.49 20.36
N LYS A 719 -28.27 0.12 20.89
CA LYS A 719 -28.29 1.55 21.26
C LYS A 719 -28.51 1.69 22.76
N TRP A 720 -27.74 2.56 23.40
CA TRP A 720 -27.88 2.84 24.84
C TRP A 720 -27.63 4.31 25.16
N LYS A 721 -28.05 4.72 26.36
CA LYS A 721 -27.77 6.05 26.90
C LYS A 721 -26.50 5.99 27.75
N MET A 722 -25.51 6.80 27.40
CA MET A 722 -24.26 6.94 28.16
C MET A 722 -24.48 7.68 29.48
N PHE A 723 -23.46 7.78 30.35
CA PHE A 723 -23.61 8.42 31.67
C PHE A 723 -23.88 9.93 31.57
N ASP A 724 -23.40 10.57 30.53
CA ASP A 724 -23.68 11.99 30.22
C ASP A 724 -25.07 12.20 29.58
N GLY A 725 -25.83 11.13 29.38
CA GLY A 725 -27.18 11.18 28.82
C GLY A 725 -27.25 11.21 27.30
N LYS A 726 -26.13 11.20 26.57
CA LYS A 726 -26.14 11.09 25.10
C LYS A 726 -26.43 9.66 24.67
N MET A 727 -27.05 9.50 23.51
CA MET A 727 -27.22 8.19 22.88
C MET A 727 -25.92 7.75 22.22
N SER A 728 -25.57 6.48 22.38
CA SER A 728 -24.48 5.80 21.68
C SER A 728 -25.01 4.53 21.01
N GLU A 729 -24.21 3.96 20.11
CA GLU A 729 -24.48 2.71 19.41
C GLU A 729 -23.23 1.84 19.27
N GLY A 730 -23.42 0.55 19.01
CA GLY A 730 -22.34 -0.42 18.93
C GLY A 730 -22.82 -1.77 18.40
N LEU A 731 -21.87 -2.63 18.04
CA LEU A 731 -22.16 -3.94 17.46
C LEU A 731 -22.08 -5.02 18.54
N LEU A 732 -23.15 -5.79 18.73
CA LEU A 732 -23.15 -6.99 19.55
C LEU A 732 -23.11 -8.22 18.66
N PHE A 733 -22.06 -9.02 18.82
CA PHE A 733 -21.89 -10.29 18.13
C PHE A 733 -22.31 -11.45 19.03
N LYS A 734 -23.14 -12.35 18.51
CA LYS A 734 -23.72 -13.49 19.22
C LYS A 734 -23.54 -14.78 18.42
N PRO A 735 -23.40 -15.95 19.07
CA PRO A 735 -23.39 -17.21 18.35
C PRO A 735 -24.74 -17.43 17.66
N GLU A 736 -24.76 -18.10 16.51
CA GLU A 736 -26.00 -18.35 15.76
C GLU A 736 -27.00 -19.24 16.52
N ASP A 737 -26.51 -20.07 17.45
CA ASP A 737 -27.29 -20.94 18.33
C ASP A 737 -27.55 -20.29 19.71
N PHE A 738 -27.50 -18.96 19.77
CA PHE A 738 -27.74 -18.18 20.98
C PHE A 738 -29.07 -18.54 21.67
N ASP A 739 -28.95 -19.02 22.90
CA ASP A 739 -30.06 -19.31 23.81
C ASP A 739 -30.22 -18.20 24.86
N PRO A 740 -31.31 -17.40 24.85
CA PRO A 740 -31.52 -16.33 25.82
C PRO A 740 -31.73 -16.81 27.28
N LYS A 741 -31.85 -18.12 27.51
CA LYS A 741 -31.92 -18.73 28.85
C LYS A 741 -30.54 -19.02 29.45
N LYS A 742 -29.47 -19.00 28.63
CA LYS A 742 -28.08 -19.19 29.09
C LYS A 742 -27.43 -17.86 29.45
N LYS A 743 -26.39 -17.93 30.28
CA LYS A 743 -25.55 -16.80 30.69
C LYS A 743 -24.21 -16.84 29.95
N TYR A 744 -23.92 -15.80 29.17
CA TYR A 744 -22.70 -15.72 28.37
C TYR A 744 -21.71 -14.71 28.96
N PRO A 745 -20.39 -15.03 28.95
CA PRO A 745 -19.35 -14.04 29.17
C PRO A 745 -19.29 -13.03 28.00
N VAL A 746 -18.79 -11.82 28.26
CA VAL A 746 -18.73 -10.74 27.26
C VAL A 746 -17.30 -10.21 27.13
N ILE A 747 -16.81 -10.07 25.91
CA ILE A 747 -15.56 -9.37 25.59
C ILE A 747 -15.92 -8.04 24.94
N PHE A 748 -15.48 -6.93 25.53
CA PHE A 748 -15.59 -5.62 24.93
C PHE A 748 -14.33 -5.37 24.09
N TYR A 749 -14.52 -5.15 22.80
CA TYR A 749 -13.47 -4.80 21.85
C TYR A 749 -13.79 -3.47 21.20
N PHE A 750 -12.91 -2.48 21.31
CA PHE A 750 -13.19 -1.14 20.81
C PHE A 750 -11.91 -0.43 20.38
N TYR A 751 -12.10 0.59 19.53
CA TYR A 751 -11.01 1.45 19.06
C TYR A 751 -11.53 2.88 18.82
N GLU A 752 -12.52 3.04 17.94
CA GLU A 752 -13.12 4.33 17.56
C GLU A 752 -14.65 4.14 17.37
N ARG A 753 -15.20 4.45 16.19
CA ARG A 753 -16.60 4.24 15.83
C ARG A 753 -16.70 3.19 14.71
N ASN A 754 -17.20 2.00 15.02
CA ASN A 754 -17.24 0.85 14.10
C ASN A 754 -18.66 0.41 13.72
N ALA A 755 -19.70 1.03 14.29
CA ALA A 755 -21.10 0.60 14.10
C ALA A 755 -21.59 0.62 12.64
N ASP A 756 -20.98 1.44 11.78
CA ASP A 756 -21.26 1.46 10.34
C ASP A 756 -20.88 0.14 9.63
N GLY A 757 -20.03 -0.68 10.27
CA GLY A 757 -19.62 -2.01 9.80
C GLY A 757 -20.56 -3.15 10.18
N LEU A 758 -21.84 -2.89 10.50
CA LEU A 758 -22.84 -3.89 10.91
C LEU A 758 -22.94 -5.09 9.95
N TYR A 759 -22.83 -4.84 8.63
CA TYR A 759 -22.89 -5.87 7.58
C TYR A 759 -21.52 -6.17 6.95
N ALA A 760 -20.42 -5.86 7.65
CA ALA A 760 -19.11 -6.30 7.23
C ALA A 760 -18.90 -7.78 7.58
N TYR A 761 -18.43 -8.57 6.62
CA TYR A 761 -18.03 -9.95 6.88
C TYR A 761 -16.74 -10.01 7.70
N ARG A 762 -16.67 -10.91 8.68
CA ARG A 762 -15.50 -11.09 9.56
C ARG A 762 -15.11 -12.57 9.62
N GLY A 763 -14.11 -12.95 8.83
CA GLY A 763 -13.56 -14.30 8.84
C GLY A 763 -12.53 -14.52 9.97
N PRO A 764 -12.30 -15.76 10.40
CA PRO A 764 -11.21 -16.10 11.31
C PRO A 764 -9.84 -15.87 10.64
N ALA A 765 -8.90 -15.33 11.41
CA ALA A 765 -7.51 -15.13 11.04
C ALA A 765 -6.61 -15.17 12.30
N PRO A 766 -5.29 -15.42 12.17
CA PRO A 766 -4.32 -15.18 13.22
C PRO A 766 -4.44 -13.74 13.73
N SER A 767 -4.37 -13.58 15.05
CA SER A 767 -4.52 -12.28 15.68
C SER A 767 -3.29 -11.41 15.48
N ALA A 768 -3.48 -10.23 14.90
CA ALA A 768 -2.49 -9.16 14.87
C ALA A 768 -2.59 -8.28 16.14
N SER A 769 -2.69 -8.91 17.32
CA SER A 769 -2.96 -8.22 18.59
C SER A 769 -4.41 -7.69 18.72
N THR A 770 -5.38 -8.25 18.00
CA THR A 770 -6.81 -7.88 18.05
C THR A 770 -7.70 -9.10 18.31
N VAL A 771 -8.91 -8.87 18.85
CA VAL A 771 -9.87 -9.97 19.06
C VAL A 771 -10.26 -10.61 17.73
N ASN A 772 -10.19 -11.93 17.64
CA ASN A 772 -10.81 -12.67 16.54
C ASN A 772 -12.29 -12.91 16.91
N ILE A 773 -13.16 -12.03 16.43
CA ILE A 773 -14.59 -12.03 16.78
C ILE A 773 -15.23 -13.39 16.45
N ALA A 774 -14.95 -13.94 15.26
CA ALA A 774 -15.51 -15.23 14.87
C ALA A 774 -15.12 -16.36 15.82
N TYR A 775 -13.83 -16.45 16.17
CA TYR A 775 -13.33 -17.44 17.11
C TYR A 775 -14.02 -17.35 18.48
N PHE A 776 -14.02 -16.18 19.11
CA PHE A 776 -14.59 -16.03 20.45
C PHE A 776 -16.11 -16.26 20.47
N VAL A 777 -16.82 -15.75 19.47
CA VAL A 777 -18.28 -15.95 19.36
C VAL A 777 -18.63 -17.41 19.16
N SER A 778 -17.91 -18.10 18.28
CA SER A 778 -18.07 -19.55 18.05
C SER A 778 -17.78 -20.39 19.30
N ASN A 779 -16.95 -19.88 20.21
CA ASN A 779 -16.61 -20.51 21.49
C ASN A 779 -17.47 -20.02 22.68
N GLY A 780 -18.64 -19.42 22.39
CA GLY A 780 -19.64 -19.10 23.41
C GLY A 780 -19.40 -17.79 24.18
N TYR A 781 -18.59 -16.89 23.64
CA TYR A 781 -18.49 -15.51 24.15
C TYR A 781 -19.40 -14.58 23.36
N LEU A 782 -19.95 -13.58 24.03
CA LEU A 782 -20.43 -12.39 23.33
C LEU A 782 -19.27 -11.45 23.09
N VAL A 783 -19.24 -10.79 21.94
CA VAL A 783 -18.28 -9.71 21.67
C VAL A 783 -19.05 -8.42 21.44
N PHE A 784 -18.67 -7.34 22.12
CA PHE A 784 -19.33 -6.05 22.00
C PHE A 784 -18.34 -4.97 21.56
N ASP A 785 -18.68 -4.28 20.46
CA ASP A 785 -17.90 -3.20 19.84
C ASP A 785 -18.64 -1.86 19.96
N PRO A 786 -18.53 -1.16 21.11
CA PRO A 786 -19.16 0.15 21.31
C PRO A 786 -18.45 1.24 20.49
N ASN A 787 -19.23 2.13 19.88
CA ASN A 787 -18.67 3.41 19.43
C ASN A 787 -18.21 4.23 20.62
N ILE A 788 -17.04 4.85 20.48
CA ILE A 788 -16.50 5.80 21.43
C ILE A 788 -16.69 7.22 20.89
N TYR A 789 -17.25 8.09 21.73
CA TYR A 789 -17.42 9.51 21.44
C TYR A 789 -16.53 10.32 22.35
N TYR A 790 -15.70 11.18 21.76
CA TYR A 790 -14.67 11.89 22.49
C TYR A 790 -15.03 13.33 22.79
N LYS A 791 -14.45 13.81 23.88
CA LYS A 791 -14.35 15.22 24.23
C LYS A 791 -12.88 15.60 24.31
N ASP A 792 -12.53 16.71 23.67
CA ASP A 792 -11.18 17.26 23.68
C ASP A 792 -10.63 17.39 25.10
N GLY A 793 -9.37 17.01 25.27
CA GLY A 793 -8.63 16.97 26.53
C GLY A 793 -9.01 15.81 27.45
N GLU A 794 -10.07 15.05 27.16
CA GLU A 794 -10.56 13.99 28.05
C GLU A 794 -10.77 12.63 27.34
N PRO A 795 -9.82 12.15 26.51
CA PRO A 795 -9.98 10.89 25.77
C PRO A 795 -10.20 9.67 26.68
N GLY A 796 -9.45 9.54 27.78
CA GLY A 796 -9.61 8.41 28.71
C GLY A 796 -10.98 8.41 29.40
N ASN A 797 -11.45 9.58 29.84
CA ASN A 797 -12.78 9.71 30.45
C ASN A 797 -13.90 9.49 29.44
N SER A 798 -13.68 9.87 28.18
CA SER A 798 -14.61 9.60 27.07
C SER A 798 -14.75 8.10 26.80
N ALA A 799 -13.63 7.36 26.83
CA ALA A 799 -13.64 5.91 26.78
C ALA A 799 -14.37 5.29 27.99
N TYR A 800 -14.15 5.82 29.20
CA TYR A 800 -14.90 5.42 30.40
C TYR A 800 -16.41 5.62 30.22
N ASN A 801 -16.84 6.81 29.79
CA ASN A 801 -18.24 7.10 29.56
C ASN A 801 -18.86 6.14 28.53
N SER A 802 -18.17 5.88 27.42
CA SER A 802 -18.70 5.04 26.33
C SER A 802 -18.74 3.56 26.71
N VAL A 803 -17.60 3.00 27.15
CA VAL A 803 -17.43 1.55 27.38
C VAL A 803 -18.11 1.11 28.68
N VAL A 804 -17.94 1.84 29.78
CA VAL A 804 -18.46 1.42 31.10
C VAL A 804 -19.99 1.60 31.16
N SER A 805 -20.55 2.62 30.50
CA SER A 805 -22.01 2.75 30.39
C SER A 805 -22.62 1.62 29.57
N ALA A 806 -21.94 1.19 28.50
CA ALA A 806 -22.37 0.04 27.72
C ALA A 806 -22.31 -1.26 28.52
N ALA A 807 -21.24 -1.47 29.29
CA ALA A 807 -21.12 -2.62 30.18
C ALA A 807 -22.23 -2.67 31.23
N LYS A 808 -22.58 -1.52 31.84
CA LYS A 808 -23.71 -1.43 32.76
C LYS A 808 -25.06 -1.65 32.09
N TYR A 809 -25.22 -1.23 30.83
CA TYR A 809 -26.43 -1.48 30.05
C TYR A 809 -26.57 -2.98 29.74
N LEU A 810 -25.53 -3.62 29.19
CA LEU A 810 -25.54 -5.04 28.86
C LEU A 810 -25.68 -5.94 30.11
N SER A 811 -25.11 -5.55 31.26
CA SER A 811 -25.25 -6.30 32.52
C SER A 811 -26.70 -6.49 32.99
N LYS A 812 -27.64 -5.67 32.49
CA LYS A 812 -29.06 -5.79 32.80
C LYS A 812 -29.77 -6.85 31.96
N MET A 813 -29.13 -7.35 30.90
CA MET A 813 -29.70 -8.36 30.04
C MET A 813 -29.70 -9.72 30.75
N PRO A 814 -30.82 -10.49 30.70
CA PRO A 814 -30.94 -11.74 31.46
C PRO A 814 -29.97 -12.83 30.99
N TRP A 815 -29.38 -12.70 29.81
CA TRP A 815 -28.42 -13.63 29.23
C TRP A 815 -26.95 -13.18 29.33
N VAL A 816 -26.67 -11.99 29.89
CA VAL A 816 -25.30 -11.56 30.19
C VAL A 816 -24.87 -12.05 31.56
N ASP A 817 -23.69 -12.66 31.62
CA ASP A 817 -22.98 -12.93 32.86
C ASP A 817 -22.12 -11.72 33.25
N SER A 818 -22.69 -10.84 34.08
CA SER A 818 -22.00 -9.62 34.52
C SER A 818 -20.76 -9.89 35.39
N THR A 819 -20.53 -11.13 35.84
CA THR A 819 -19.32 -11.51 36.58
C THR A 819 -18.17 -11.93 35.66
N ARG A 820 -18.43 -12.11 34.36
CA ARG A 820 -17.47 -12.53 33.34
C ARG A 820 -17.44 -11.58 32.14
N MET A 821 -17.11 -10.32 32.39
CA MET A 821 -16.83 -9.33 31.35
C MET A 821 -15.33 -9.07 31.23
N ALA A 822 -14.79 -8.95 30.01
CA ALA A 822 -13.38 -8.67 29.76
C ALA A 822 -13.18 -7.54 28.74
N LEU A 823 -11.98 -6.94 28.74
CA LEU A 823 -11.57 -5.89 27.80
C LEU A 823 -10.49 -6.41 26.84
N GLN A 824 -10.58 -6.07 25.56
CA GLN A 824 -9.51 -6.27 24.57
C GLN A 824 -9.40 -5.08 23.62
N GLY A 825 -8.18 -4.68 23.28
CA GLY A 825 -7.93 -3.53 22.40
C GLY A 825 -6.45 -3.41 22.04
N GLN A 826 -6.16 -2.76 20.92
CA GLN A 826 -4.82 -2.60 20.36
C GLN A 826 -4.53 -1.12 20.12
N SER A 827 -3.27 -0.68 20.21
CA SER A 827 -2.84 0.70 19.96
C SER A 827 -3.66 1.71 20.78
N TRP A 828 -4.50 2.54 20.15
CA TRP A 828 -5.41 3.45 20.83
C TRP A 828 -6.41 2.75 21.77
N GLY A 829 -6.95 1.61 21.35
CA GLY A 829 -7.76 0.75 22.22
C GLY A 829 -6.93 0.18 23.39
N GLY A 830 -5.63 -0.07 23.18
CA GLY A 830 -4.70 -0.46 24.23
C GLY A 830 -4.51 0.64 25.29
N TYR A 831 -4.31 1.89 24.85
CA TYR A 831 -4.31 3.06 25.73
C TYR A 831 -5.59 3.16 26.56
N GLN A 832 -6.75 3.03 25.91
CA GLN A 832 -8.04 3.13 26.58
C GLN A 832 -8.21 2.04 27.62
N ILE A 833 -7.76 0.80 27.35
CA ILE A 833 -7.79 -0.28 28.34
C ILE A 833 -6.89 0.03 29.52
N ALA A 834 -5.64 0.43 29.26
CA ALA A 834 -4.72 0.84 30.32
C ALA A 834 -5.34 1.93 31.21
N TYR A 835 -6.05 2.89 30.61
CA TYR A 835 -6.79 3.91 31.37
C TYR A 835 -7.96 3.31 32.17
N LEU A 836 -8.83 2.51 31.54
CA LEU A 836 -10.03 1.96 32.16
C LEU A 836 -9.73 1.11 33.40
N VAL A 837 -8.69 0.28 33.36
CA VAL A 837 -8.33 -0.60 34.49
C VAL A 837 -7.85 0.18 35.73
N THR A 838 -7.47 1.45 35.57
CA THR A 838 -7.15 2.35 36.71
C THR A 838 -8.39 3.02 37.31
N LYS A 839 -9.56 2.92 36.64
CA LYS A 839 -10.79 3.65 36.99
C LYS A 839 -11.92 2.74 37.45
N THR A 840 -11.87 1.46 37.13
CA THR A 840 -12.93 0.52 37.47
C THR A 840 -12.43 -0.92 37.52
N ASN A 841 -13.13 -1.73 38.32
CA ASN A 841 -12.89 -3.16 38.50
C ASN A 841 -14.09 -4.02 38.07
N ILE A 842 -15.03 -3.47 37.29
CA ILE A 842 -16.20 -4.24 36.80
C ILE A 842 -15.82 -5.31 35.77
N PHE A 843 -14.64 -5.21 35.17
CA PHE A 843 -14.12 -6.19 34.22
C PHE A 843 -13.25 -7.20 34.95
N LYS A 844 -13.45 -8.48 34.65
CA LYS A 844 -12.76 -9.60 35.28
C LYS A 844 -11.33 -9.78 34.77
N ALA A 845 -11.05 -9.38 33.54
CA ALA A 845 -9.73 -9.42 32.92
C ALA A 845 -9.62 -8.38 31.80
N ALA A 846 -8.39 -7.99 31.47
CA ALA A 846 -8.09 -7.05 30.40
C ALA A 846 -6.87 -7.48 29.59
N TRP A 847 -6.87 -7.16 28.30
CA TRP A 847 -5.75 -7.40 27.39
C TRP A 847 -5.50 -6.15 26.55
N ALA A 848 -4.35 -5.50 26.76
CA ALA A 848 -3.96 -4.27 26.08
C ALA A 848 -2.77 -4.53 25.13
N GLY A 849 -3.03 -4.43 23.82
CA GLY A 849 -2.01 -4.52 22.79
C GLY A 849 -1.37 -3.16 22.50
N ALA A 850 -0.04 -3.07 22.50
CA ALA A 850 0.75 -1.87 22.25
C ALA A 850 0.20 -0.58 22.92
N PRO A 851 -0.07 -0.58 24.24
CA PRO A 851 -0.66 0.57 24.91
C PRO A 851 0.34 1.74 25.02
N VAL A 852 -0.17 2.96 24.87
CA VAL A 852 0.50 4.15 25.40
C VAL A 852 0.09 4.29 26.86
N SER A 853 1.04 4.40 27.78
CA SER A 853 0.79 4.48 29.22
C SER A 853 1.20 5.83 29.82
N ASN A 854 2.13 6.51 29.17
CA ASN A 854 2.65 7.79 29.61
C ASN A 854 2.69 8.77 28.44
N MET A 855 1.68 9.62 28.36
CA MET A 855 1.56 10.62 27.31
C MET A 855 2.64 11.71 27.40
N THR A 856 3.29 11.92 28.57
CA THR A 856 4.38 12.91 28.69
C THR A 856 5.67 12.40 28.03
N SER A 857 6.08 11.16 28.31
CA SER A 857 7.26 10.55 27.67
C SER A 857 7.00 10.27 26.19
N ALA A 858 5.78 9.83 25.85
CA ALA A 858 5.42 9.49 24.48
C ALA A 858 5.26 10.71 23.55
N TYR A 859 4.98 11.91 24.07
CA TYR A 859 4.85 13.16 23.30
C TYR A 859 6.15 13.53 22.56
N GLY A 860 7.30 13.38 23.22
CA GLY A 860 8.62 13.58 22.61
C GLY A 860 9.13 12.37 21.80
N GLY A 861 8.42 11.24 21.86
CA GLY A 861 8.85 9.99 21.25
C GLY A 861 8.84 10.03 19.71
N ILE A 862 9.60 9.11 19.11
CA ILE A 862 9.70 8.95 17.66
C ILE A 862 8.82 7.79 17.20
N ARG A 863 8.08 8.03 16.12
CA ARG A 863 7.42 7.01 15.32
C ARG A 863 8.45 6.42 14.35
N TRP A 864 9.23 5.45 14.80
CA TRP A 864 10.39 4.90 14.07
C TRP A 864 10.08 4.39 12.66
N GLY A 865 8.84 3.99 12.38
CA GLY A 865 8.41 3.62 11.03
C GLY A 865 8.52 4.78 10.02
N THR A 866 8.21 6.01 10.45
CA THR A 866 8.28 7.21 9.60
C THR A 866 9.40 8.18 9.97
N GLY A 867 10.01 8.01 11.14
CA GLY A 867 10.98 8.95 11.71
C GLY A 867 10.37 10.23 12.28
N LEU A 868 9.04 10.36 12.23
CA LEU A 868 8.31 11.53 12.74
C LEU A 868 8.33 11.57 14.26
N ASN A 869 8.40 12.77 14.84
CA ASN A 869 8.01 13.00 16.22
C ASN A 869 6.48 12.84 16.39
N ARG A 870 6.03 12.51 17.60
CA ARG A 870 4.63 12.17 17.89
C ARG A 870 3.77 13.31 18.42
N GLN A 871 4.26 14.55 18.55
CA GLN A 871 3.54 15.71 19.09
C GLN A 871 2.16 15.90 18.44
N PHE A 872 2.08 15.89 17.11
CA PHE A 872 0.81 16.02 16.38
C PHE A 872 -0.25 14.97 16.75
N GLN A 873 0.19 13.78 17.17
CA GLN A 873 -0.72 12.72 17.60
C GLN A 873 -1.48 13.12 18.85
N TYR A 874 -0.82 13.87 19.74
CA TYR A 874 -1.39 14.34 20.99
C TYR A 874 -2.15 15.65 20.83
N GLU A 875 -1.57 16.60 20.11
CA GLU A 875 -2.13 17.94 19.98
C GLU A 875 -3.31 18.02 19.02
N LYS A 876 -3.29 17.24 17.92
CA LYS A 876 -4.19 17.43 16.78
C LYS A 876 -5.04 16.22 16.46
N SER A 877 -4.48 15.01 16.53
CA SER A 877 -5.17 13.81 16.04
C SER A 877 -5.62 12.87 17.16
N GLN A 878 -5.26 11.59 17.08
CA GLN A 878 -5.92 10.49 17.78
C GLN A 878 -6.00 10.66 19.30
N SER A 879 -4.99 11.24 19.96
CA SER A 879 -5.04 11.37 21.43
C SER A 879 -5.92 12.51 21.92
N ARG A 880 -6.33 13.44 21.04
CA ARG A 880 -7.34 14.47 21.33
C ARG A 880 -7.03 15.32 22.57
N ILE A 881 -5.75 15.58 22.87
CA ILE A 881 -5.40 16.45 24.01
C ILE A 881 -5.71 17.91 23.68
N GLY A 882 -5.52 18.31 22.42
CA GLY A 882 -5.93 19.63 21.92
C GLY A 882 -5.06 20.79 22.38
N ALA A 883 -3.95 20.51 23.07
CA ALA A 883 -3.02 21.51 23.59
C ALA A 883 -1.61 20.93 23.69
N THR A 884 -0.60 21.78 23.64
CA THR A 884 0.80 21.36 23.84
C THR A 884 1.03 20.89 25.28
N LEU A 885 2.11 20.12 25.50
CA LEU A 885 2.52 19.68 26.83
C LEU A 885 2.73 20.86 27.79
N TRP A 886 3.17 22.00 27.28
CA TRP A 886 3.42 23.22 28.08
C TRP A 886 2.16 24.00 28.40
N GLN A 887 1.19 24.02 27.49
CA GLN A 887 -0.08 24.71 27.72
C GLN A 887 -0.94 24.00 28.75
N ARG A 888 -0.98 22.66 28.71
CA ARG A 888 -1.88 21.84 29.54
C ARG A 888 -1.18 20.59 30.09
N PRO A 889 -0.10 20.73 30.89
CA PRO A 889 0.61 19.57 31.46
C PRO A 889 -0.32 18.70 32.32
N ASP A 890 -1.33 19.32 32.94
CA ASP A 890 -2.38 18.64 33.70
C ASP A 890 -3.15 17.61 32.86
N LEU A 891 -3.43 17.90 31.59
CA LEU A 891 -4.15 16.96 30.71
C LEU A 891 -3.30 15.76 30.33
N TYR A 892 -2.01 15.95 30.09
CA TYR A 892 -1.10 14.84 29.79
C TYR A 892 -0.94 13.92 31.01
N LEU A 893 -0.80 14.48 32.21
CA LEU A 893 -0.77 13.71 33.47
C LEU A 893 -2.11 12.99 33.71
N LYS A 894 -3.24 13.71 33.63
CA LYS A 894 -4.59 13.17 33.87
C LYS A 894 -4.94 12.01 32.94
N ASN A 895 -4.50 12.09 31.68
CA ASN A 895 -4.79 11.08 30.68
C ASN A 895 -3.76 9.95 30.64
N SER A 896 -2.65 10.01 31.38
CA SER A 896 -1.63 8.96 31.41
C SER A 896 -1.96 7.89 32.47
N PRO A 897 -2.26 6.64 32.08
CA PRO A 897 -2.55 5.56 33.03
C PRO A 897 -1.43 5.32 34.04
N LEU A 898 -0.17 5.58 33.66
CA LEU A 898 1.02 5.39 34.49
C LEU A 898 0.85 5.94 35.92
N PHE A 899 0.30 7.15 36.06
CA PHE A 899 0.17 7.82 37.36
C PHE A 899 -1.00 7.30 38.22
N ALA A 900 -1.67 6.24 37.78
CA ALA A 900 -2.70 5.54 38.53
C ALA A 900 -2.51 4.01 38.45
N ALA A 901 -1.30 3.54 38.13
CA ALA A 901 -0.96 2.14 38.00
C ALA A 901 -1.15 1.36 39.32
N ASP A 902 -0.99 2.03 40.47
CA ASP A 902 -1.24 1.53 41.83
C ASP A 902 -2.70 1.12 42.07
N LYS A 903 -3.63 1.59 41.22
CA LYS A 903 -5.07 1.29 41.33
C LYS A 903 -5.50 0.07 40.52
N VAL A 904 -4.58 -0.53 39.76
CA VAL A 904 -4.89 -1.66 38.88
C VAL A 904 -5.04 -2.92 39.72
N THR A 905 -6.28 -3.39 39.83
CA THR A 905 -6.63 -4.66 40.50
C THR A 905 -7.17 -5.72 39.52
N THR A 906 -7.45 -5.31 38.29
CA THR A 906 -7.93 -6.20 37.23
C THR A 906 -6.73 -6.95 36.63
N PRO A 907 -6.76 -8.30 36.53
CA PRO A 907 -5.75 -9.04 35.79
C PRO A 907 -5.56 -8.49 34.37
N LEU A 908 -4.37 -7.96 34.10
CA LEU A 908 -4.03 -7.28 32.86
C LEU A 908 -2.90 -8.03 32.15
N VAL A 909 -3.12 -8.37 30.89
CA VAL A 909 -2.05 -8.78 29.98
C VAL A 909 -1.72 -7.59 29.07
N MET A 910 -0.43 -7.31 28.91
CA MET A 910 0.07 -6.37 27.91
C MET A 910 0.92 -7.10 26.88
N MET A 911 0.70 -6.81 25.60
CA MET A 911 1.51 -7.34 24.50
C MET A 911 2.12 -6.19 23.71
N HIS A 912 3.44 -6.21 23.51
CA HIS A 912 4.15 -5.25 22.67
C HIS A 912 5.17 -5.99 21.80
N ASN A 913 5.32 -5.56 20.55
CA ASN A 913 6.39 -6.04 19.68
C ASN A 913 7.60 -5.11 19.80
N ASP A 914 8.80 -5.64 19.95
CA ASP A 914 10.05 -4.88 20.13
C ASP A 914 10.43 -4.01 18.92
N ALA A 915 10.04 -4.41 17.71
CA ALA A 915 10.21 -3.66 16.46
C ALA A 915 8.99 -2.78 16.08
N ASP A 916 8.12 -2.44 17.04
CA ASP A 916 6.95 -1.59 16.76
C ASP A 916 7.37 -0.17 16.34
N GLY A 917 7.20 0.13 15.05
CA GLY A 917 7.52 1.43 14.47
C GLY A 917 6.49 2.54 14.75
N ALA A 918 5.38 2.22 15.42
CA ALA A 918 4.28 3.14 15.72
C ALA A 918 4.25 3.56 17.19
N VAL A 919 4.17 2.59 18.11
CA VAL A 919 4.20 2.83 19.56
C VAL A 919 5.49 2.23 20.12
N PRO A 920 6.37 3.04 20.72
CA PRO A 920 7.59 2.49 21.29
C PRO A 920 7.31 1.48 22.42
N TRP A 921 7.96 0.33 22.34
CA TRP A 921 7.69 -0.82 23.22
C TRP A 921 7.97 -0.58 24.70
N TYR A 922 8.86 0.37 25.02
CA TYR A 922 9.13 0.79 26.38
C TYR A 922 7.91 1.42 27.09
N GLN A 923 6.86 1.83 26.37
CA GLN A 923 5.60 2.26 27.00
C GLN A 923 4.92 1.12 27.79
N GLY A 924 5.05 -0.12 27.32
CA GLY A 924 4.61 -1.29 28.07
C GLY A 924 5.43 -1.51 29.34
N ILE A 925 6.76 -1.33 29.25
CA ILE A 925 7.66 -1.42 30.42
C ILE A 925 7.35 -0.32 31.44
N GLU A 926 7.20 0.93 30.99
CA GLU A 926 6.87 2.08 31.83
C GLU A 926 5.62 1.80 32.66
N PHE A 927 4.61 1.13 32.11
CA PHE A 927 3.39 0.79 32.84
C PHE A 927 3.55 -0.42 33.77
N LEU A 928 4.31 -1.44 33.34
CA LEU A 928 4.44 -2.70 34.07
C LEU A 928 5.18 -2.53 35.41
N LEU A 929 6.30 -1.81 35.41
CA LEU A 929 7.20 -1.75 36.57
C LEU A 929 6.54 -1.12 37.82
N PRO A 930 5.75 -0.03 37.71
CA PRO A 930 5.05 0.53 38.87
C PRO A 930 3.93 -0.33 39.42
N CYS A 931 3.35 -1.27 38.65
CA CYS A 931 2.31 -2.18 39.16
C CYS A 931 2.84 -3.19 40.19
N ALA A 932 4.16 -3.31 40.35
CA ALA A 932 4.77 -4.18 41.35
C ALA A 932 4.93 -3.50 42.73
N ALA A 933 4.80 -2.17 42.79
CA ALA A 933 4.87 -1.36 44.01
C ALA A 933 3.46 -1.17 44.61
#